data_AF-A0A1J3JFM2-F1
#
_entry.id   AF-A0A1J3JFM2-F1
#
_cell.length_a   1.000
_cell.length_b   1.000
_cell.length_c   1.000
_cell.angle_alpha   90.00
_cell.angle_beta   90.00
_cell.angle_gamma   90.00
#
_symmetry.space_group_name_H-M   'P 1'
#
loop_
_entity.id
_entity.type
_entity.pdbx_description
1 polymer ?
#
loop_
_entity_poly.entity_id
_entity_poly.type
_entity_poly.pdbx_seq_one_letter_code
_entity_poly.pdbx_strand_id
1 'polypeptide(L)'
;ILMASSSSSSSCNWSYDVFPSFSGEDVRKTFLSHFLKELDRKLIIAFKDNEIERSRSLDPELKQAIRDSRIMVVIFSKNYASSSWCLNELLEIVRCKKELIPIFYHLDPSDVRKQTGEFGEIFDKTCQNKTEDEKIRWRGALTDVANILGYHIVPWANEASMIEQIANDVLGKLNLSPSDDFKEFVGIEDHIKKMSSLLYLESEQVRMIGIWGASGIGKTIIARALFTRLSRQFQSSVFLDRDFISTSKKRADVVDYNTKLHLQRNFLAKLLRHKDIKIDHIGGIEKMLKHRKTLIVIDDLDDQDVLDAIAGQTQWFGNGSRIVVVTKNKHLLRAHGIQNIYEVCLPSYDLALEMFCRSAFRKNSPPNGFFELASQVVSCAGNLPLGLNVLGASLRGQDKEYWMDMLPRIRNGLDGKIEKTLRVGYEELNSKKDEAIFRHVACLFNGEKVDDIKMLLADSNLDVNIGLKNLVDKSLIHQRHRTVEMHSLLQELGKEIVRAQSDEPGEREFLMDSKDICDVLGDNTGTKKVLGIALNLDEIDELDIHESAFKAMKNLLFLKISSKEWYMKREWYLPDRFDYFPPKLRLLSWDNYPGTLLPTNFRPKNLVKIQMRESKLEKLWDGALSLTTLKNMDLRGSKSLKEIPDLSKATSLENLNLSHCSSLVELPSSIQYLNKLKELDMSFCDSLETLPAGINLKSLHNVNLDGCFLLRSFPDISTNISELSLNKTGIEEVPWWIENFSRLGRLYMSGCKNLLNVSLNMTKLKHLHEAEFSECGALTESSWNDTSSEVAMSTDDIQPKFLDEDSCSHPDGYFSMVNLSFIDCFNFDPEALINQQSSFMELILLGEQVPSYFTHRTTGTSLTNISLPQISPSQPVFSFRCCAVVDGATGPLSFEIENCFRFIDRLGNLLESVDLVRSFSTEKLGCYLVIYDCYFPLNEEITPLLDQLKCGHMDIEFRIVREDSQLQLKGCGIQFPDRQR
;
A
#
# COMPACT_ATOMS: atom_id res chain seq x y z
N ILE A 1 -27.90 41.12 33.13
CA ILE A 1 -26.83 41.57 32.19
C ILE A 1 -25.52 41.51 32.98
N LEU A 2 -24.84 40.37 32.91
CA LEU A 2 -23.57 40.09 33.60
C LEU A 2 -22.46 40.22 32.56
N MET A 3 -21.60 41.23 32.71
CA MET A 3 -20.36 41.35 31.96
C MET A 3 -19.29 40.49 32.64
N ALA A 4 -18.92 39.39 32.00
CA ALA A 4 -17.70 38.66 32.29
C ALA A 4 -16.51 39.47 31.77
N SER A 5 -15.63 39.89 32.68
CA SER A 5 -14.34 40.48 32.33
C SER A 5 -13.35 39.36 32.02
N SER A 6 -12.82 39.39 30.79
CA SER A 6 -11.73 38.55 30.33
C SER A 6 -10.43 38.93 31.05
N SER A 7 -9.91 38.06 31.92
CA SER A 7 -8.56 38.20 32.47
C SER A 7 -7.53 37.81 31.42
N SER A 8 -6.76 38.79 30.97
CA SER A 8 -5.53 38.61 30.20
C SER A 8 -4.51 37.83 31.02
N SER A 9 -4.06 36.68 30.53
CA SER A 9 -2.96 35.92 31.12
C SER A 9 -1.64 36.69 30.95
N SER A 10 -1.21 37.39 32.00
CA SER A 10 0.16 37.90 32.08
C SER A 10 1.11 36.70 32.15
N SER A 11 2.11 36.66 31.27
CA SER A 11 3.23 35.72 31.35
C SER A 11 3.99 35.97 32.66
N CYS A 12 3.67 35.22 33.71
CA CYS A 12 4.45 35.26 34.95
C CYS A 12 5.78 34.53 34.71
N ASN A 13 6.89 35.27 34.70
CA ASN A 13 8.23 34.71 34.77
C ASN A 13 8.45 34.21 36.20
N TRP A 14 8.28 32.91 36.42
CA TRP A 14 8.59 32.28 37.69
C TRP A 14 10.08 31.92 37.73
N SER A 15 10.77 32.27 38.83
CA SER A 15 12.20 31.96 39.02
C SER A 15 12.41 30.55 39.57
N TYR A 16 11.37 29.97 40.19
CA TYR A 16 11.41 28.62 40.78
C TYR A 16 10.12 27.86 40.47
N ASP A 17 10.22 26.54 40.31
CA ASP A 17 9.06 25.66 40.20
C ASP A 17 8.42 25.40 41.57
N VAL A 18 9.24 25.21 42.60
CA VAL A 18 8.78 24.82 43.94
C VAL A 18 9.42 25.68 45.02
N PHE A 19 8.61 26.17 45.97
CA PHE A 19 9.08 26.73 47.23
C PHE A 19 8.74 25.80 48.40
N PRO A 20 9.74 25.22 49.08
CA PRO A 20 9.51 24.47 50.30
C PRO A 20 9.51 25.40 51.52
N SER A 21 8.41 25.43 52.28
CA SER A 21 8.37 26.04 53.61
C SER A 21 8.39 24.96 54.69
N PHE A 22 9.28 25.09 55.66
CA PHE A 22 9.60 24.02 56.61
C PHE A 22 10.24 24.54 57.90
N SER A 23 10.21 23.72 58.96
CA SER A 23 11.04 23.95 60.15
C SER A 23 12.46 23.43 59.92
N GLY A 24 13.44 24.34 59.97
CA GLY A 24 14.85 23.99 59.75
C GLY A 24 15.41 23.00 60.76
N GLU A 25 14.89 22.99 61.98
CA GLU A 25 15.35 22.12 63.07
C GLU A 25 14.94 20.65 62.85
N ASP A 26 13.76 20.43 62.29
CA ASP A 26 13.15 19.09 62.24
C ASP A 26 13.48 18.32 60.96
N VAL A 27 13.38 18.98 59.79
CA VAL A 27 13.34 18.26 58.50
C VAL A 27 14.50 18.57 57.55
N ARG A 28 15.33 19.58 57.85
CA ARG A 28 16.37 20.07 56.92
C ARG A 28 17.37 18.99 56.50
N LYS A 29 17.84 18.18 57.45
CA LYS A 29 18.86 17.14 57.23
C LYS A 29 18.27 15.77 56.87
N THR A 30 16.98 15.57 57.08
CA THR A 30 16.27 14.30 56.89
C THR A 30 15.39 14.42 55.64
N PHE A 31 14.08 14.53 55.82
CA PHE A 31 13.06 14.53 54.77
C PHE A 31 13.34 15.55 53.65
N LEU A 32 13.63 16.81 54.01
CA LEU A 32 13.82 17.87 53.01
C LEU A 32 15.02 17.60 52.09
N SER A 33 16.12 17.08 52.65
CA SER A 33 17.32 16.79 51.87
C SER A 33 17.06 15.72 50.78
N HIS A 34 16.28 14.69 51.13
CA HIS A 34 15.88 13.63 50.22
C HIS A 34 14.84 14.13 49.20
N PHE A 35 13.90 14.97 49.65
CA PHE A 35 12.90 15.59 48.78
C PHE A 35 13.54 16.49 47.73
N LEU A 36 14.44 17.41 48.12
CA LEU A 36 15.16 18.28 47.19
C LEU A 36 16.00 17.47 46.19
N LYS A 37 16.65 16.40 46.64
CA LYS A 37 17.41 15.50 45.75
C LYS A 37 16.50 14.81 44.72
N GLU A 38 15.29 14.44 45.10
CA GLU A 38 14.32 13.80 44.20
C GLU A 38 13.71 14.80 43.22
N LEU A 39 13.48 16.05 43.64
CA LEU A 39 13.11 17.14 42.74
C LEU A 39 14.23 17.42 41.71
N ASP A 40 15.48 17.50 42.16
CA ASP A 40 16.65 17.70 41.27
C ASP A 40 16.76 16.55 40.24
N ARG A 41 16.52 15.29 40.65
CA ARG A 41 16.50 14.12 39.75
C ARG A 41 15.41 14.21 38.67
N LYS A 42 14.29 14.86 38.99
CA LYS A 42 13.16 15.09 38.07
C LYS A 42 13.27 16.43 37.32
N LEU A 43 14.40 17.14 37.47
CA LEU A 43 14.67 18.44 36.85
C LEU A 43 13.67 19.54 37.27
N ILE A 44 13.17 19.47 38.50
CA ILE A 44 12.28 20.48 39.08
C ILE A 44 13.13 21.49 39.85
N ILE A 45 13.00 22.78 39.51
CA ILE A 45 13.80 23.84 40.11
C ILE A 45 13.18 24.26 41.45
N ALA A 46 13.72 23.77 42.56
CA ALA A 46 13.28 24.16 43.90
C ALA A 46 14.12 25.32 44.47
N PHE A 47 13.47 26.24 45.18
CA PHE A 47 14.16 27.26 45.96
C PHE A 47 14.95 26.61 47.11
N LYS A 48 16.22 27.00 47.26
CA LYS A 48 17.12 26.51 48.32
C LYS A 48 17.62 27.71 49.13
N ASP A 49 17.19 27.79 50.39
CA ASP A 49 17.54 28.89 51.31
C ASP A 49 19.04 29.06 51.53
N ASN A 50 19.82 27.97 51.39
CA ASN A 50 21.29 28.00 51.50
C ASN A 50 21.99 28.66 50.29
N GLU A 51 21.26 28.96 49.21
CA GLU A 51 21.80 29.58 47.97
C GLU A 51 21.61 31.11 47.93
N ILE A 52 21.05 31.70 48.99
CA ILE A 52 20.90 33.15 49.12
C ILE A 52 22.27 33.84 49.26
N GLU A 53 22.48 34.95 48.53
CA GLU A 53 23.72 35.73 48.58
C GLU A 53 24.00 36.27 50.00
N ARG A 54 25.20 35.99 50.52
CA ARG A 54 25.64 36.47 51.84
C ARG A 54 25.82 37.99 51.81
N SER A 55 24.94 38.71 52.51
CA SER A 55 24.96 40.16 52.86
C SER A 55 23.59 40.83 52.68
N ARG A 56 22.55 40.10 52.26
CA ARG A 56 21.20 40.61 52.06
C ARG A 56 20.27 40.24 53.21
N SER A 57 19.18 41.01 53.36
CA SER A 57 18.16 40.74 54.37
C SER A 57 17.28 39.58 53.94
N LEU A 58 17.17 38.55 54.77
CA LEU A 58 16.47 37.29 54.48
C LEU A 58 14.96 37.46 54.23
N ASP A 59 14.28 38.35 54.95
CA ASP A 59 12.81 38.51 54.91
C ASP A 59 12.27 39.00 53.54
N PRO A 60 12.80 40.07 52.91
CA PRO A 60 12.33 40.49 51.59
C PRO A 60 12.63 39.46 50.49
N GLU A 61 13.75 38.74 50.59
CA GLU A 61 14.14 37.75 49.57
C GLU A 61 13.29 36.48 49.64
N LEU A 62 12.95 36.01 50.84
CA LEU A 62 12.04 34.87 51.01
C LEU A 62 10.63 35.21 50.52
N LYS A 63 10.11 36.40 50.83
CA LYS A 63 8.81 36.86 50.29
C LYS A 63 8.82 36.96 48.77
N GLN A 64 9.93 37.41 48.19
CA GLN A 64 10.09 37.44 46.73
C GLN A 64 10.17 36.04 46.15
N ALA A 65 10.92 35.11 46.76
CA ALA A 65 11.00 33.72 46.33
C ALA A 65 9.63 33.01 46.36
N ILE A 66 8.81 33.24 47.39
CA ILE A 66 7.43 32.74 47.48
C ILE A 66 6.59 33.29 46.30
N ARG A 67 6.74 34.59 46.00
CA ARG A 67 6.07 35.22 44.85
C ARG A 67 6.60 34.76 43.50
N ASP A 68 7.84 34.31 43.41
CA ASP A 68 8.46 33.84 42.17
C ASP A 68 8.38 32.32 41.98
N SER A 69 7.76 31.60 42.90
CA SER A 69 7.62 30.14 42.83
C SER A 69 6.25 29.69 42.35
N ARG A 70 6.15 28.59 41.59
CA ARG A 70 4.87 28.13 41.00
C ARG A 70 4.01 27.33 41.98
N ILE A 71 4.64 26.38 42.68
CA ILE A 71 4.00 25.49 43.66
C ILE A 71 4.63 25.71 45.03
N MET A 72 3.79 25.83 46.05
CA MET A 72 4.24 25.90 47.44
C MET A 72 4.12 24.52 48.09
N VAL A 73 5.17 24.05 48.76
CA VAL A 73 5.15 22.80 49.52
C VAL A 73 5.39 23.14 50.98
N VAL A 74 4.38 22.95 51.83
CA VAL A 74 4.47 23.30 53.27
C VAL A 74 4.62 22.02 54.08
N ILE A 75 5.74 21.88 54.77
CA ILE A 75 6.07 20.70 55.58
C ILE A 75 5.83 21.03 57.04
N PHE A 76 4.65 20.67 57.56
CA PHE A 76 4.33 20.77 58.97
C PHE A 76 5.04 19.68 59.75
N SER A 77 5.90 20.10 60.66
CA SER A 77 6.57 19.27 61.66
C SER A 77 6.21 19.78 63.05
N LYS A 78 6.53 18.99 64.08
CA LYS A 78 6.25 19.29 65.48
C LYS A 78 6.66 20.71 65.90
N ASN A 79 7.84 21.18 65.48
CA ASN A 79 8.35 22.50 65.83
C ASN A 79 8.09 23.55 64.73
N TYR A 80 7.25 23.30 63.73
CA TYR A 80 6.96 24.32 62.69
C TYR A 80 6.38 25.60 63.28
N ALA A 81 5.51 25.48 64.28
CA ALA A 81 4.91 26.61 64.98
C ALA A 81 5.84 27.34 65.97
N SER A 82 7.05 26.83 66.24
CA SER A 82 8.01 27.49 67.15
C SER A 82 8.68 28.70 66.52
N SER A 83 8.66 28.78 65.19
CA SER A 83 9.36 29.80 64.41
C SER A 83 8.37 30.82 63.85
N SER A 84 8.53 32.08 64.26
CA SER A 84 7.78 33.19 63.65
C SER A 84 8.09 33.37 62.17
N TRP A 85 9.25 32.89 61.69
CA TRP A 85 9.58 32.90 60.27
C TRP A 85 8.69 31.96 59.47
N CYS A 86 8.55 30.69 59.90
CA CYS A 86 7.70 29.70 59.24
C CYS A 86 6.23 30.15 59.20
N LEU A 87 5.75 30.80 60.26
CA LEU A 87 4.39 31.34 60.33
C LEU A 87 4.20 32.57 59.41
N ASN A 88 5.21 33.43 59.28
CA ASN A 88 5.16 34.57 58.36
C ASN A 88 5.27 34.15 56.89
N GLU A 89 6.09 33.15 56.57
CA GLU A 89 6.11 32.52 55.24
C GLU A 89 4.74 31.93 54.89
N LEU A 90 4.12 31.22 55.83
CA LEU A 90 2.79 30.65 55.66
C LEU A 90 1.73 31.73 55.34
N LEU A 91 1.80 32.90 56.00
CA LEU A 91 0.93 34.02 55.69
C LEU A 91 1.12 34.53 54.26
N GLU A 92 2.37 34.66 53.79
CA GLU A 92 2.64 35.11 52.43
C GLU A 92 2.22 34.05 51.40
N ILE A 93 2.40 32.76 51.71
CA ILE A 93 1.94 31.63 50.91
C ILE A 93 0.41 31.66 50.72
N VAL A 94 -0.34 31.78 51.83
CA VAL A 94 -1.82 31.86 51.79
C VAL A 94 -2.27 33.11 51.01
N ARG A 95 -1.55 34.23 51.15
CA ARG A 95 -1.83 35.46 50.39
C ARG A 95 -1.62 35.29 48.88
N CYS A 96 -0.64 34.50 48.46
CA CYS A 96 -0.32 34.31 47.04
C CYS A 96 -1.39 33.53 46.25
N LYS A 97 -2.30 32.80 46.92
CA LYS A 97 -3.37 31.98 46.28
C LYS A 97 -2.87 31.08 45.13
N LYS A 98 -1.68 30.50 45.30
CA LYS A 98 -1.08 29.56 44.33
C LYS A 98 -1.39 28.11 44.72
N GLU A 99 -1.01 27.18 43.85
CA GLU A 99 -1.07 25.77 44.18
C GLU A 99 -0.18 25.43 45.38
N LEU A 100 -0.76 24.69 46.32
CA LEU A 100 -0.17 24.39 47.62
C LEU A 100 -0.32 22.91 47.94
N ILE A 101 0.74 22.30 48.45
CA ILE A 101 0.75 20.90 48.90
C ILE A 101 1.19 20.87 50.37
N PRO A 102 0.26 20.62 51.32
CA PRO A 102 0.63 20.41 52.70
C PRO A 102 1.15 18.99 52.94
N ILE A 103 2.21 18.87 53.72
CA ILE A 103 2.81 17.62 54.17
C ILE A 103 2.81 17.63 55.70
N PHE A 104 2.16 16.65 56.31
CA PHE A 104 2.06 16.48 57.75
C PHE A 104 3.07 15.42 58.20
N TYR A 105 4.25 15.88 58.59
CA TYR A 105 5.40 15.07 58.98
C TYR A 105 5.36 14.76 60.48
N HIS A 106 4.98 13.52 60.81
CA HIS A 106 4.75 13.00 62.16
C HIS A 106 3.74 13.83 62.98
N LEU A 107 2.73 14.38 62.31
CA LEU A 107 1.67 15.17 62.93
C LEU A 107 0.31 14.78 62.36
N ASP A 108 -0.71 14.77 63.22
CA ASP A 108 -2.09 14.68 62.77
C ASP A 108 -2.53 16.05 62.20
N PRO A 109 -3.12 16.10 60.99
CA PRO A 109 -3.62 17.34 60.41
C PRO A 109 -4.59 18.11 61.33
N SER A 110 -5.33 17.40 62.18
CA SER A 110 -6.26 18.01 63.14
C SER A 110 -5.56 18.83 64.22
N ASP A 111 -4.35 18.44 64.63
CA ASP A 111 -3.54 19.21 65.59
C ASP A 111 -3.05 20.52 65.00
N VAL A 112 -2.70 20.53 63.71
CA VAL A 112 -2.34 21.77 62.99
C VAL A 112 -3.59 22.64 62.77
N ARG A 113 -4.72 22.03 62.41
CA ARG A 113 -5.98 22.72 62.10
C ARG A 113 -6.62 23.39 63.32
N LYS A 114 -6.63 22.70 64.46
CA LYS A 114 -7.24 23.19 65.70
C LYS A 114 -6.21 23.82 66.64
N GLN A 115 -4.92 23.77 66.29
CA GLN A 115 -3.80 24.16 67.12
C GLN A 115 -3.88 23.48 68.50
N THR A 116 -4.03 22.16 68.49
CA THR A 116 -4.17 21.31 69.69
C THR A 116 -2.94 20.40 69.87
N GLY A 117 -2.88 19.72 71.01
CA GLY A 117 -1.78 18.81 71.32
C GLY A 117 -0.43 19.54 71.44
N GLU A 118 0.64 18.81 71.17
CA GLU A 118 2.01 19.32 71.32
C GLU A 118 2.33 20.47 70.35
N PHE A 119 1.78 20.43 69.13
CA PHE A 119 1.89 21.52 68.15
C PHE A 119 1.21 22.80 68.67
N GLY A 120 0.02 22.66 69.26
CA GLY A 120 -0.73 23.77 69.88
C GLY A 120 0.01 24.41 71.05
N GLU A 121 0.59 23.61 71.95
CA GLU A 121 1.37 24.13 73.08
C GLU A 121 2.58 24.97 72.62
N ILE A 122 3.26 24.53 71.56
CA ILE A 122 4.40 25.26 70.96
C ILE A 122 3.92 26.55 70.28
N PHE A 123 2.78 26.49 69.58
CA PHE A 123 2.17 27.67 68.97
C PHE A 123 1.78 28.71 70.02
N ASP A 124 1.13 28.30 71.11
CA ASP A 124 0.71 29.19 72.19
C ASP A 124 1.90 29.86 72.86
N LYS A 125 3.00 29.13 73.10
CA LYS A 125 4.27 29.72 73.60
C LYS A 125 4.81 30.80 72.67
N THR A 126 4.81 30.54 71.35
CA THR A 126 5.27 31.50 70.33
C THR A 126 4.37 32.75 70.27
N CYS A 127 3.09 32.59 70.61
CA CYS A 127 2.10 33.66 70.63
C CYS A 127 2.15 34.55 71.88
N GLN A 128 2.77 34.14 72.99
CA GLN A 128 2.76 34.88 74.27
C GLN A 128 3.21 36.34 74.15
N ASN A 129 4.12 36.65 73.23
CA ASN A 129 4.70 37.98 73.02
C ASN A 129 4.24 38.66 71.70
N LYS A 130 3.05 38.30 71.18
CA LYS A 130 2.54 38.76 69.89
C LYS A 130 1.20 39.48 70.02
N THR A 131 0.91 40.35 69.07
CA THR A 131 -0.37 41.09 69.02
C THR A 131 -1.54 40.14 68.74
N GLU A 132 -2.74 40.47 69.22
CA GLU A 132 -3.93 39.65 68.95
C GLU A 132 -4.23 39.53 67.43
N ASP A 133 -3.95 40.59 66.67
CA ASP A 133 -4.08 40.58 65.21
C ASP A 133 -3.13 39.58 64.54
N GLU A 134 -1.90 39.44 65.01
CA GLU A 134 -0.93 38.46 64.48
C GLU A 134 -1.37 37.03 64.81
N LYS A 135 -1.86 36.79 66.03
CA LYS A 135 -2.36 35.48 66.45
C LYS A 135 -3.54 35.02 65.60
N ILE A 136 -4.49 35.92 65.36
CA ILE A 136 -5.67 35.64 64.52
C ILE A 136 -5.24 35.28 63.09
N ARG A 137 -4.31 36.05 62.51
CA ARG A 137 -3.81 35.79 61.15
C ARG A 137 -3.09 34.44 61.06
N TRP A 138 -2.21 34.13 62.02
CA TRP A 138 -1.50 32.85 62.04
C TRP A 138 -2.44 31.66 62.23
N ARG A 139 -3.41 31.75 63.16
CA ARG A 139 -4.44 30.71 63.34
C ARG A 139 -5.27 30.50 62.08
N GLY A 140 -5.66 31.59 61.42
CA GLY A 140 -6.36 31.55 60.13
C GLY A 140 -5.57 30.79 59.07
N ALA A 141 -4.31 31.18 58.84
CA ALA A 141 -3.46 30.54 57.82
C ALA A 141 -3.17 29.06 58.13
N LEU A 142 -2.90 28.70 59.39
CA LEU A 142 -2.72 27.30 59.78
C LEU A 142 -3.99 26.48 59.53
N THR A 143 -5.15 27.03 59.87
CA THR A 143 -6.44 26.37 59.63
C THR A 143 -6.72 26.20 58.14
N ASP A 144 -6.51 27.24 57.34
CA ASP A 144 -6.73 27.23 55.90
C ASP A 144 -5.86 26.19 55.19
N VAL A 145 -4.57 26.15 55.52
CA VAL A 145 -3.64 25.20 54.90
C VAL A 145 -3.87 23.76 55.41
N ALA A 146 -4.22 23.58 56.69
CA ALA A 146 -4.52 22.27 57.25
C ALA A 146 -5.88 21.69 56.80
N ASN A 147 -6.73 22.50 56.16
CA ASN A 147 -7.96 22.05 55.51
C ASN A 147 -7.74 21.50 54.09
N ILE A 148 -6.58 21.76 53.48
CA ILE A 148 -6.24 21.22 52.16
C ILE A 148 -5.81 19.76 52.29
N LEU A 149 -6.28 18.91 51.37
CA LEU A 149 -5.87 17.51 51.27
C LEU A 149 -4.37 17.43 50.98
N GLY A 150 -3.62 16.89 51.94
CA GLY A 150 -2.16 16.78 51.89
C GLY A 150 -1.66 15.36 52.13
N TYR A 151 -0.35 15.22 52.24
CA TYR A 151 0.30 13.95 52.52
C TYR A 151 0.52 13.78 54.03
N HIS A 152 0.07 12.67 54.59
CA HIS A 152 0.31 12.29 55.98
C HIS A 152 1.36 11.18 56.01
N ILE A 153 2.37 11.24 56.89
CA ILE A 153 3.48 10.25 56.87
C ILE A 153 3.10 8.89 57.46
N VAL A 154 2.21 8.86 58.45
CA VAL A 154 1.87 7.65 59.24
C VAL A 154 1.34 6.46 58.41
N PRO A 155 0.56 6.63 57.32
CA PRO A 155 0.06 5.52 56.52
C PRO A 155 1.09 4.90 55.57
N TRP A 156 2.29 5.47 55.45
CA TRP A 156 3.28 5.04 54.46
C TRP A 156 4.24 3.99 55.00
N ALA A 157 4.54 3.00 54.17
CA ALA A 157 5.50 1.95 54.52
C ALA A 157 6.95 2.48 54.66
N ASN A 158 7.31 3.54 53.93
CA ASN A 158 8.61 4.21 54.05
C ASN A 158 8.57 5.64 53.48
N GLU A 159 9.49 6.50 53.93
CA GLU A 159 9.60 7.90 53.50
C GLU A 159 9.99 8.06 52.02
N ALA A 160 10.79 7.14 51.46
CA ALA A 160 11.27 7.25 50.09
C ALA A 160 10.13 7.15 49.07
N SER A 161 9.19 6.21 49.27
CA SER A 161 8.00 6.06 48.44
C SER A 161 7.08 7.28 48.53
N MET A 162 6.96 7.86 49.73
CA MET A 162 6.20 9.10 49.93
C MET A 162 6.84 10.27 49.18
N ILE A 163 8.16 10.46 49.31
CA ILE A 163 8.91 11.50 48.60
C ILE A 163 8.79 11.35 47.09
N GLU A 164 8.90 10.12 46.56
CA GLU A 164 8.73 9.85 45.14
C GLU A 164 7.33 10.21 44.65
N GLN A 165 6.28 9.84 45.39
CA GLN A 165 4.91 10.18 45.03
C GLN A 165 4.64 11.69 45.09
N ILE A 166 5.16 12.39 46.11
CA ILE A 166 5.03 13.84 46.21
C ILE A 166 5.74 14.52 45.03
N ALA A 167 6.96 14.09 44.71
CA ALA A 167 7.70 14.64 43.57
C ALA A 167 7.00 14.37 42.23
N ASN A 168 6.31 13.22 42.08
CA ASN A 168 5.48 12.92 40.91
C ASN A 168 4.22 13.81 40.85
N ASP A 169 3.56 14.06 41.99
CA ASP A 169 2.39 14.95 42.07
C ASP A 169 2.78 16.40 41.75
N VAL A 170 3.91 16.88 42.28
CA VAL A 170 4.51 18.18 41.91
C VAL A 170 4.77 18.23 40.41
N LEU A 171 5.40 17.21 39.84
CA LEU A 171 5.68 17.15 38.41
C LEU A 171 4.41 17.17 37.55
N GLY A 172 3.36 16.46 38.00
CA GLY A 172 2.05 16.46 37.35
C GLY A 172 1.40 17.84 37.39
N LYS A 173 1.37 18.48 38.57
CA LYS A 173 0.81 19.82 38.80
C LYS A 173 1.55 20.95 38.10
N LEU A 174 2.85 20.80 37.88
CA LEU A 174 3.63 21.75 37.08
C LEU A 174 3.13 21.85 35.63
N ASN A 175 2.23 20.95 35.19
CA ASN A 175 1.60 20.96 33.87
C ASN A 175 2.64 21.27 32.80
N LEU A 176 3.77 20.56 32.84
CA LEU A 176 4.67 20.50 31.71
C LEU A 176 3.89 19.79 30.61
N SER A 177 3.11 20.57 29.85
CA SER A 177 2.42 20.17 28.64
C SER A 177 3.34 19.22 27.87
N PRO A 178 2.83 18.11 27.33
CA PRO A 178 3.57 17.36 26.30
C PRO A 178 4.10 18.40 25.32
N SER A 179 5.42 18.41 25.06
CA SER A 179 6.04 19.60 24.45
C SER A 179 5.28 20.01 23.18
N ASP A 180 5.07 21.33 23.04
CA ASP A 180 4.40 21.92 21.87
C ASP A 180 5.24 21.78 20.59
N ASP A 181 6.44 21.20 20.70
CA ASP A 181 7.43 21.00 19.62
C ASP A 181 6.84 20.29 18.39
N PHE A 182 5.77 19.50 18.57
CA PHE A 182 5.14 18.75 17.47
C PHE A 182 3.87 19.41 16.90
N LYS A 183 3.38 20.52 17.46
CA LYS A 183 2.18 21.23 16.96
C LYS A 183 2.35 21.76 15.53
N GLU A 184 3.59 21.99 15.10
CA GLU A 184 3.89 22.49 13.76
C GLU A 184 3.84 21.39 12.68
N PHE A 185 3.85 20.11 13.08
CA PHE A 185 3.85 18.99 12.14
C PHE A 185 2.42 18.47 11.93
N VAL A 186 2.05 18.34 10.66
CA VAL A 186 0.71 17.91 10.24
C VAL A 186 0.65 16.38 10.14
N GLY A 187 -0.47 15.76 10.51
CA GLY A 187 -0.73 14.32 10.33
C GLY A 187 -0.02 13.37 11.29
N ILE A 188 0.78 13.88 12.24
CA ILE A 188 1.49 13.05 13.24
C ILE A 188 0.52 12.24 14.10
N GLU A 189 -0.65 12.78 14.43
CA GLU A 189 -1.63 12.09 15.29
C GLU A 189 -2.11 10.76 14.71
N ASP A 190 -2.31 10.71 13.40
CA ASP A 190 -2.75 9.48 12.73
C ASP A 190 -1.66 8.39 12.77
N HIS A 191 -0.40 8.79 12.59
CA HIS A 191 0.74 7.89 12.76
C HIS A 191 0.84 7.39 14.20
N ILE A 192 0.65 8.26 15.20
CA ILE A 192 0.71 7.88 16.61
C ILE A 192 -0.45 6.98 17.00
N LYS A 193 -1.66 7.22 16.49
CA LYS A 193 -2.82 6.35 16.72
C LYS A 193 -2.58 4.95 16.16
N LYS A 194 -2.08 4.84 14.93
CA LYS A 194 -1.71 3.56 14.29
C LYS A 194 -0.55 2.86 15.02
N MET A 195 0.46 3.60 15.45
CA MET A 195 1.56 3.03 16.23
C MET A 195 1.13 2.58 17.62
N SER A 196 0.22 3.31 18.26
CA SER A 196 -0.30 2.97 19.59
C SER A 196 -1.09 1.67 19.58
N SER A 197 -1.84 1.38 18.50
CA SER A 197 -2.52 0.09 18.34
C SER A 197 -1.52 -1.06 18.13
N LEU A 198 -0.44 -0.86 17.35
CA LEU A 198 0.61 -1.86 17.16
C LEU A 198 1.40 -2.14 18.45
N LEU A 199 1.71 -1.09 19.22
CA LEU A 199 2.36 -1.20 20.51
C LEU A 199 1.51 -1.96 21.53
N TYR A 200 0.18 -1.81 21.47
CA TYR A 200 -0.78 -2.48 22.35
C TYR A 200 -0.35 -2.41 23.82
N LEU A 201 -0.34 -1.19 24.37
CA LEU A 201 0.26 -0.86 25.67
C LEU A 201 -0.35 -1.61 26.87
N GLU A 202 -1.54 -2.17 26.70
CA GLU A 202 -2.25 -2.97 27.70
C GLU A 202 -1.68 -4.39 27.86
N SER A 203 -0.92 -4.90 26.89
CA SER A 203 -0.34 -6.24 26.97
C SER A 203 0.93 -6.27 27.83
N GLU A 204 1.03 -7.31 28.66
CA GLU A 204 2.23 -7.61 29.44
C GLU A 204 3.37 -8.22 28.61
N GLN A 205 3.14 -8.59 27.34
CA GLN A 205 4.20 -9.16 26.50
C GLN A 205 5.21 -8.08 26.10
N VAL A 206 6.48 -8.48 25.96
CA VAL A 206 7.52 -7.63 25.38
C VAL A 206 7.34 -7.62 23.86
N ARG A 207 7.31 -6.44 23.25
CA ARG A 207 7.12 -6.29 21.80
C ARG A 207 8.24 -5.49 21.16
N MET A 208 8.73 -6.00 20.03
CA MET A 208 9.61 -5.29 19.10
C MET A 208 8.80 -4.89 17.87
N ILE A 209 8.90 -3.62 17.47
CA ILE A 209 8.20 -3.05 16.32
C ILE A 209 9.21 -2.32 15.44
N GLY A 210 9.14 -2.56 14.13
CA GLY A 210 9.95 -1.84 13.15
C GLY A 210 9.17 -0.67 12.55
N ILE A 211 9.76 0.50 12.45
CA ILE A 211 9.28 1.62 11.61
C ILE A 211 10.15 1.63 10.35
N TRP A 212 9.52 1.41 9.20
CA TRP A 212 10.20 1.28 7.91
C TRP A 212 9.62 2.25 6.87
N GLY A 213 10.44 2.69 5.92
CA GLY A 213 10.01 3.58 4.83
C GLY A 213 11.17 4.40 4.23
N ALA A 214 10.86 5.18 3.20
CA ALA A 214 11.84 5.95 2.42
C ALA A 214 12.61 7.01 3.24
N SER A 215 13.78 7.43 2.74
CA SER A 215 14.53 8.54 3.34
C SER A 215 13.71 9.84 3.25
N GLY A 216 13.71 10.65 4.32
CA GLY A 216 12.98 11.93 4.34
C GLY A 216 11.46 11.84 4.56
N ILE A 217 10.88 10.63 4.73
CA ILE A 217 9.44 10.45 4.96
C ILE A 217 8.95 10.88 6.35
N GLY A 218 9.86 11.11 7.31
CA GLY A 218 9.52 11.54 8.67
C GLY A 218 9.53 10.46 9.74
N LYS A 219 10.14 9.29 9.49
CA LYS A 219 10.24 8.19 10.48
C LYS A 219 10.79 8.63 11.84
N THR A 220 11.90 9.37 11.85
CA THR A 220 12.52 9.91 13.07
C THR A 220 11.59 10.86 13.82
N ILE A 221 10.81 11.68 13.11
CA ILE A 221 9.85 12.61 13.73
C ILE A 221 8.73 11.82 14.40
N ILE A 222 8.17 10.81 13.72
CA ILE A 222 7.15 9.92 14.28
C ILE A 222 7.69 9.21 15.53
N ALA A 223 8.91 8.67 15.46
CA ALA A 223 9.54 7.97 16.57
C ALA A 223 9.81 8.89 17.78
N ARG A 224 10.24 10.14 17.53
CA ARG A 224 10.44 11.14 18.60
C ARG A 224 9.12 11.56 19.24
N ALA A 225 8.10 11.85 18.44
CA ALA A 225 6.78 12.22 18.94
C ALA A 225 6.15 11.09 19.78
N LEU A 226 6.31 9.84 19.33
CA LEU A 226 5.92 8.65 20.07
C LEU A 226 6.67 8.51 21.40
N PHE A 227 7.99 8.67 21.39
CA PHE A 227 8.84 8.60 22.59
C PHE A 227 8.46 9.66 23.62
N THR A 228 8.27 10.91 23.20
CA THR A 228 7.90 12.02 24.10
C THR A 228 6.57 11.75 24.80
N ARG A 229 5.59 11.11 24.13
CA ARG A 229 4.29 10.80 24.73
C ARG A 229 4.32 9.59 25.66
N LEU A 230 5.05 8.55 25.29
CA LEU A 230 5.01 7.27 25.97
C LEU A 230 6.05 7.12 27.07
N SER A 231 7.19 7.81 26.99
CA SER A 231 8.33 7.65 27.89
C SER A 231 7.98 7.71 29.39
N ARG A 232 6.99 8.51 29.77
CA ARG A 232 6.52 8.67 31.16
C ARG A 232 5.77 7.45 31.71
N GLN A 233 5.28 6.55 30.86
CA GLN A 233 4.54 5.33 31.25
C GLN A 233 5.44 4.12 31.54
N PHE A 234 6.76 4.29 31.40
CA PHE A 234 7.77 3.24 31.53
C PHE A 234 8.75 3.58 32.66
N GLN A 235 9.25 2.55 33.35
CA GLN A 235 10.20 2.73 34.46
C GLN A 235 11.57 3.22 33.98
N SER A 236 11.93 2.90 32.74
CA SER A 236 13.15 3.40 32.11
C SER A 236 12.88 3.58 30.62
N SER A 237 13.35 4.68 30.05
CA SER A 237 13.13 5.00 28.64
C SER A 237 14.36 5.64 28.02
N VAL A 238 14.69 5.26 26.79
CA VAL A 238 15.84 5.80 26.06
C VAL A 238 15.54 5.97 24.58
N PHE A 239 16.02 7.09 24.03
CA PHE A 239 16.07 7.35 22.60
C PHE A 239 17.54 7.29 22.15
N LEU A 240 17.85 6.36 21.25
CA LEU A 240 19.16 6.20 20.65
C LEU A 240 19.12 6.81 19.25
N ASP A 241 19.88 7.88 19.05
CA ASP A 241 20.00 8.56 17.77
C ASP A 241 21.21 8.05 16.97
N ARG A 242 21.31 8.52 15.73
CA ARG A 242 22.43 8.25 14.82
C ARG A 242 23.79 8.60 15.44
N ASP A 243 23.86 9.65 16.25
CA ASP A 243 25.10 10.09 16.89
C ASP A 243 25.59 9.04 17.90
N PHE A 244 24.68 8.45 18.68
CA PHE A 244 25.00 7.34 19.58
C PHE A 244 25.54 6.11 18.81
N ILE A 245 24.90 5.74 17.69
CA ILE A 245 25.32 4.59 16.89
C ILE A 245 26.71 4.84 16.27
N SER A 246 26.92 6.03 15.71
CA SER A 246 28.19 6.38 15.04
C SER A 246 29.37 6.54 16.00
N THR A 247 29.17 7.19 17.16
CA THR A 247 30.22 7.30 18.18
C THR A 247 30.60 5.96 18.79
N SER A 248 29.64 5.02 18.90
CA SER A 248 29.89 3.68 19.43
C SER A 248 30.63 2.77 18.45
N LYS A 249 30.63 3.08 17.13
CA LYS A 249 31.32 2.31 16.07
C LYS A 249 32.74 2.76 15.75
N LYS A 250 33.21 3.92 16.22
CA LYS A 250 34.49 4.55 15.81
C LYS A 250 35.78 3.75 16.12
N ARG A 251 35.74 2.46 16.47
CA ARG A 251 36.93 1.66 16.81
C ARG A 251 37.08 0.27 16.17
N ALA A 252 36.17 -0.24 15.35
CA ALA A 252 36.42 -1.46 14.57
C ALA A 252 35.42 -1.68 13.42
N ASP A 253 35.92 -2.06 12.23
CA ASP A 253 35.10 -2.48 11.07
C ASP A 253 34.47 -3.87 11.25
N VAL A 254 34.81 -4.57 12.35
CA VAL A 254 34.23 -5.86 12.75
C VAL A 254 33.76 -5.74 14.19
N VAL A 255 32.50 -6.09 14.46
CA VAL A 255 31.95 -6.06 15.81
C VAL A 255 32.51 -7.24 16.62
N ASP A 256 33.68 -7.03 17.23
CA ASP A 256 34.26 -7.98 18.17
C ASP A 256 33.51 -7.99 19.52
N TYR A 257 33.81 -8.98 20.37
CA TYR A 257 33.22 -9.11 21.70
C TYR A 257 33.37 -7.82 22.54
N ASN A 258 34.50 -7.12 22.43
CA ASN A 258 34.77 -5.89 23.19
C ASN A 258 33.93 -4.70 22.71
N THR A 259 33.67 -4.64 21.41
CA THR A 259 32.85 -3.61 20.77
C THR A 259 31.38 -3.78 21.17
N LYS A 260 30.86 -5.03 21.17
CA LYS A 260 29.52 -5.33 21.73
C LYS A 260 29.46 -4.93 23.21
N LEU A 261 30.45 -5.30 24.02
CA LEU A 261 30.49 -4.97 25.44
C LEU A 261 30.51 -3.45 25.70
N HIS A 262 31.30 -2.69 24.93
CA HIS A 262 31.37 -1.24 25.05
C HIS A 262 30.04 -0.58 24.70
N LEU A 263 29.41 -1.04 23.62
CA LEU A 263 28.12 -0.55 23.14
C LEU A 263 27.00 -0.84 24.17
N GLN A 264 26.99 -2.02 24.79
CA GLN A 264 26.08 -2.34 25.89
C GLN A 264 26.31 -1.48 27.14
N ARG A 265 27.57 -1.20 27.51
CA ARG A 265 27.89 -0.31 28.65
C ARG A 265 27.37 1.10 28.41
N ASN A 266 27.62 1.66 27.23
CA ASN A 266 27.13 3.01 26.87
C ASN A 266 25.61 3.05 26.81
N PHE A 267 24.98 2.01 26.28
CA PHE A 267 23.52 1.87 26.25
C PHE A 267 22.92 1.88 27.65
N LEU A 268 23.42 1.02 28.56
CA LEU A 268 22.91 0.96 29.93
C LEU A 268 23.19 2.26 30.69
N ALA A 269 24.33 2.91 30.46
CA ALA A 269 24.64 4.19 31.08
C ALA A 269 23.63 5.28 30.69
N LYS A 270 23.22 5.30 29.41
CA LYS A 270 22.20 6.22 28.90
C LYS A 270 20.79 5.87 29.41
N LEU A 271 20.42 4.59 29.42
CA LEU A 271 19.11 4.11 29.87
C LEU A 271 18.89 4.31 31.39
N LEU A 272 19.90 4.01 32.20
CA LEU A 272 19.82 4.06 33.67
C LEU A 272 20.30 5.41 34.25
N ARG A 273 20.78 6.32 33.40
CA ARG A 273 21.34 7.63 33.79
C ARG A 273 22.46 7.55 34.84
N HIS A 274 23.22 6.46 34.83
CA HIS A 274 24.35 6.22 35.71
C HIS A 274 25.64 6.12 34.89
N LYS A 275 26.64 6.94 35.22
CA LYS A 275 27.90 7.02 34.45
C LYS A 275 28.86 5.85 34.71
N ASP A 276 28.74 5.15 35.85
CA ASP A 276 29.71 4.14 36.31
C ASP A 276 29.12 2.73 36.35
N ILE A 277 28.60 2.23 35.22
CA ILE A 277 28.10 0.86 35.13
C ILE A 277 29.22 -0.08 34.68
N LYS A 278 29.62 -1.00 35.58
CA LYS A 278 30.56 -2.07 35.25
C LYS A 278 29.81 -3.30 34.75
N ILE A 279 30.05 -3.65 33.49
CA ILE A 279 29.53 -4.88 32.88
C ILE A 279 30.73 -5.68 32.37
N ASP A 280 30.94 -6.89 32.88
CA ASP A 280 32.09 -7.73 32.51
C ASP A 280 31.75 -8.79 31.44
N HIS A 281 30.48 -8.85 31.01
CA HIS A 281 29.98 -9.85 30.04
C HIS A 281 28.75 -9.38 29.28
N ILE A 282 28.54 -9.90 28.07
CA ILE A 282 27.46 -9.51 27.14
C ILE A 282 26.04 -9.83 27.67
N GLY A 283 25.92 -10.71 28.67
CA GLY A 283 24.66 -11.02 29.36
C GLY A 283 24.23 -9.98 30.40
N GLY A 284 24.96 -8.86 30.54
CA GLY A 284 24.66 -7.82 31.52
C GLY A 284 23.30 -7.14 31.31
N ILE A 285 22.88 -6.95 30.05
CA ILE A 285 21.60 -6.30 29.73
C ILE A 285 20.43 -7.13 30.25
N GLU A 286 20.40 -8.44 29.95
CA GLU A 286 19.33 -9.33 30.42
C GLU A 286 19.20 -9.26 31.93
N LYS A 287 20.30 -9.45 32.68
CA LYS A 287 20.26 -9.44 34.15
C LYS A 287 19.72 -8.14 34.73
N MET A 288 19.99 -7.00 34.11
CA MET A 288 19.59 -5.68 34.62
C MET A 288 18.17 -5.27 34.20
N LEU A 289 17.69 -5.73 33.04
CA LEU A 289 16.44 -5.26 32.44
C LEU A 289 15.29 -6.29 32.46
N LYS A 290 15.57 -7.56 32.77
CA LYS A 290 14.58 -8.67 32.81
C LYS A 290 13.35 -8.43 33.68
N HIS A 291 13.44 -7.55 34.67
CA HIS A 291 12.32 -7.22 35.57
C HIS A 291 11.89 -5.76 35.49
N ARG A 292 12.35 -5.02 34.47
CA ARG A 292 12.02 -3.60 34.28
C ARG A 292 11.16 -3.40 33.05
N LYS A 293 10.09 -2.61 33.20
CA LYS A 293 9.25 -2.16 32.09
C LYS A 293 9.95 -1.01 31.36
N THR A 294 10.49 -1.28 30.18
CA THR A 294 11.37 -0.35 29.44
C THR A 294 10.81 0.07 28.08
N LEU A 295 11.03 1.32 27.70
CA LEU A 295 10.78 1.84 26.35
C LEU A 295 12.09 2.18 25.66
N ILE A 296 12.40 1.50 24.56
CA ILE A 296 13.62 1.71 23.80
C ILE A 296 13.24 2.12 22.38
N VAL A 297 13.76 3.25 21.92
CA VAL A 297 13.62 3.69 20.53
C VAL A 297 15.01 3.81 19.92
N ILE A 298 15.26 3.06 18.86
CA ILE A 298 16.53 3.03 18.13
C ILE A 298 16.30 3.66 16.75
N ASP A 299 16.86 4.85 16.54
CA ASP A 299 16.64 5.67 15.35
C ASP A 299 17.77 5.49 14.33
N ASP A 300 17.41 5.42 13.04
CA ASP A 300 18.32 5.30 11.88
C ASP A 300 19.33 4.12 12.00
N LEU A 301 18.80 2.91 12.22
CA LEU A 301 19.61 1.69 12.38
C LEU A 301 19.69 0.88 11.08
N ASP A 302 20.90 0.74 10.54
CA ASP A 302 21.17 -0.09 9.34
C ASP A 302 22.21 -1.20 9.60
N ASP A 303 22.48 -1.53 10.87
CA ASP A 303 23.45 -2.55 11.28
C ASP A 303 22.83 -3.60 12.20
N GLN A 304 22.88 -4.86 11.76
CA GLN A 304 22.33 -6.02 12.46
C GLN A 304 23.09 -6.32 13.76
N ASP A 305 24.42 -6.22 13.78
CA ASP A 305 25.24 -6.52 14.95
C ASP A 305 24.99 -5.53 16.10
N VAL A 306 24.72 -4.26 15.76
CA VAL A 306 24.33 -3.24 16.75
C VAL A 306 22.97 -3.57 17.35
N LEU A 307 22.00 -4.01 16.53
CA LEU A 307 20.69 -4.41 17.03
C LEU A 307 20.81 -5.63 17.96
N ASP A 308 21.57 -6.64 17.54
CA ASP A 308 21.79 -7.88 18.30
C ASP A 308 22.51 -7.61 19.63
N ALA A 309 23.38 -6.61 19.68
CA ALA A 309 24.09 -6.22 20.89
C ALA A 309 23.20 -5.51 21.92
N ILE A 310 22.27 -4.66 21.49
CA ILE A 310 21.42 -3.84 22.39
C ILE A 310 20.11 -4.56 22.74
N ALA A 311 19.51 -5.23 21.75
CA ALA A 311 18.17 -5.78 21.83
C ALA A 311 18.10 -7.16 21.16
N GLY A 312 19.04 -8.06 21.45
CA GLY A 312 19.15 -9.37 20.81
C GLY A 312 17.93 -10.28 20.95
N GLN A 313 17.24 -10.24 22.10
CA GLN A 313 16.05 -11.06 22.35
C GLN A 313 15.06 -10.31 23.24
N THR A 314 13.76 -10.61 23.07
CA THR A 314 12.69 -10.04 23.90
C THR A 314 12.79 -10.45 25.38
N GLN A 315 13.42 -11.60 25.66
CA GLN A 315 13.62 -12.15 27.01
C GLN A 315 14.51 -11.28 27.89
N TRP A 316 15.28 -10.35 27.29
CA TRP A 316 16.16 -9.44 28.02
C TRP A 316 15.41 -8.37 28.80
N PHE A 317 14.14 -8.16 28.51
CA PHE A 317 13.35 -7.05 29.02
C PHE A 317 12.17 -7.55 29.85
N GLY A 318 11.77 -6.77 30.85
CA GLY A 318 10.63 -7.10 31.70
C GLY A 318 9.29 -6.92 31.00
N ASN A 319 8.27 -7.56 31.57
CA ASN A 319 6.89 -7.52 31.08
C ASN A 319 6.43 -6.08 30.79
N GLY A 320 5.70 -5.93 29.68
CA GLY A 320 5.20 -4.64 29.21
C GLY A 320 6.25 -3.75 28.52
N SER A 321 7.48 -4.23 28.30
CA SER A 321 8.50 -3.46 27.57
C SER A 321 8.19 -3.31 26.09
N ARG A 322 8.63 -2.20 25.49
CA ARG A 322 8.44 -1.87 24.08
C ARG A 322 9.76 -1.43 23.46
N ILE A 323 10.15 -2.08 22.38
CA ILE A 323 11.34 -1.73 21.59
C ILE A 323 10.87 -1.32 20.19
N VAL A 324 11.25 -0.12 19.76
CA VAL A 324 10.93 0.43 18.43
C VAL A 324 12.22 0.64 17.66
N VAL A 325 12.34 -0.01 16.51
CA VAL A 325 13.51 0.08 15.63
C VAL A 325 13.13 0.86 14.39
N VAL A 326 13.77 1.99 14.13
CA VAL A 326 13.54 2.82 12.95
C VAL A 326 14.64 2.57 11.94
N THR A 327 14.28 2.17 10.72
CA THR A 327 15.25 1.81 9.68
C THR A 327 14.72 2.11 8.29
N LYS A 328 15.63 2.21 7.31
CA LYS A 328 15.30 2.20 5.87
C LYS A 328 15.36 0.79 5.29
N ASN A 329 15.96 -0.15 6.01
CA ASN A 329 16.23 -1.51 5.57
C ASN A 329 15.22 -2.51 6.15
N LYS A 330 14.26 -2.94 5.32
CA LYS A 330 13.25 -3.96 5.71
C LYS A 330 13.87 -5.31 6.02
N HIS A 331 14.96 -5.67 5.33
CA HIS A 331 15.63 -6.95 5.53
C HIS A 331 16.22 -7.05 6.94
N LEU A 332 16.76 -5.97 7.51
CA LEU A 332 17.27 -5.92 8.89
C LEU A 332 16.19 -6.30 9.90
N LEU A 333 14.97 -5.78 9.75
CA LEU A 333 13.84 -6.12 10.63
C LEU A 333 13.48 -7.60 10.53
N ARG A 334 13.42 -8.14 9.29
CA ARG A 334 13.11 -9.55 9.04
C ARG A 334 14.19 -10.49 9.56
N ALA A 335 15.47 -10.14 9.35
CA ALA A 335 16.62 -10.93 9.79
C ALA A 335 16.66 -11.05 11.33
N HIS A 336 16.25 -9.99 12.04
CA HIS A 336 16.13 -10.00 13.49
C HIS A 336 14.83 -10.67 14.01
N GLY A 337 13.92 -11.11 13.14
CA GLY A 337 12.64 -11.72 13.54
C GLY A 337 11.56 -10.73 13.98
N ILE A 338 11.68 -9.45 13.63
CA ILE A 338 10.64 -8.44 13.90
C ILE A 338 9.52 -8.58 12.87
N GLN A 339 8.41 -9.19 13.28
CA GLN A 339 7.24 -9.40 12.42
C GLN A 339 6.33 -8.16 12.32
N ASN A 340 6.23 -7.37 13.39
CA ASN A 340 5.39 -6.17 13.42
C ASN A 340 6.14 -4.99 12.79
N ILE A 341 5.88 -4.74 11.51
CA ILE A 341 6.52 -3.66 10.76
C ILE A 341 5.46 -2.61 10.38
N TYR A 342 5.66 -1.39 10.85
CA TYR A 342 4.92 -0.21 10.45
C TYR A 342 5.60 0.46 9.25
N GLU A 343 4.99 0.33 8.07
CA GLU A 343 5.40 1.05 6.87
C GLU A 343 4.86 2.49 6.90
N VAL A 344 5.76 3.46 6.80
CA VAL A 344 5.42 4.87 6.70
C VAL A 344 5.23 5.22 5.23
N CYS A 345 3.97 5.31 4.81
CA CYS A 345 3.58 5.74 3.47
C CYS A 345 3.70 7.25 3.28
N LEU A 346 3.73 7.69 2.02
CA LEU A 346 3.59 9.10 1.66
C LEU A 346 2.25 9.66 2.14
N PRO A 347 2.20 10.92 2.59
CA PRO A 347 0.95 11.59 2.92
C PRO A 347 0.04 11.69 1.68
N SER A 348 -1.27 11.81 1.92
CA SER A 348 -2.22 12.15 0.85
C SER A 348 -1.86 13.51 0.27
N TYR A 349 -2.33 13.79 -0.94
CA TYR A 349 -2.11 15.08 -1.59
C TYR A 349 -2.56 16.26 -0.72
N ASP A 350 -3.74 16.16 -0.10
CA ASP A 350 -4.27 17.22 0.77
C ASP A 350 -3.39 17.46 2.00
N LEU A 351 -2.92 16.37 2.63
CA LEU A 351 -2.03 16.45 3.78
C LEU A 351 -0.67 17.01 3.39
N ALA A 352 -0.13 16.62 2.23
CA ALA A 352 1.10 17.15 1.67
C ALA A 352 1.00 18.65 1.37
N LEU A 353 -0.12 19.10 0.81
CA LEU A 353 -0.39 20.51 0.57
C LEU A 353 -0.47 21.30 1.88
N GLU A 354 -1.11 20.76 2.92
CA GLU A 354 -1.16 21.38 4.24
C GLU A 354 0.25 21.48 4.86
N MET A 355 1.05 20.41 4.78
CA MET A 355 2.46 20.41 5.26
C MET A 355 3.30 21.47 4.53
N PHE A 356 3.17 21.55 3.21
CA PHE A 356 3.85 22.57 2.43
C PHE A 356 3.40 23.97 2.82
N CYS A 357 2.10 24.20 2.98
CA CYS A 357 1.56 25.51 3.37
C CYS A 357 1.99 25.93 4.77
N ARG A 358 2.10 24.98 5.70
CA ARG A 358 2.68 25.21 7.03
C ARG A 358 4.13 25.67 6.92
N SER A 359 4.92 25.05 6.05
CA SER A 359 6.29 25.46 5.82
C SER A 359 6.40 26.80 5.07
N ALA A 360 5.67 27.01 3.99
CA ALA A 360 5.78 28.21 3.14
C ALA A 360 5.10 29.45 3.73
N PHE A 361 3.93 29.29 4.35
CA PHE A 361 3.05 30.41 4.74
C PHE A 361 2.74 30.46 6.24
N ARG A 362 3.15 29.45 7.04
CA ARG A 362 2.75 29.27 8.45
C ARG A 362 1.23 29.17 8.64
N LYS A 363 0.52 28.67 7.62
CA LYS A 363 -0.94 28.48 7.59
C LYS A 363 -1.26 27.08 7.05
N ASN A 364 -2.47 26.59 7.30
CA ASN A 364 -2.91 25.29 6.79
C ASN A 364 -3.28 25.32 5.29
N SER A 365 -3.45 26.50 4.72
CA SER A 365 -3.85 26.69 3.33
C SER A 365 -3.06 27.82 2.68
N PRO A 366 -2.89 27.78 1.35
CA PRO A 366 -2.19 28.84 0.64
C PRO A 366 -3.04 30.11 0.60
N PRO A 367 -2.43 31.32 0.62
CA PRO A 367 -3.14 32.56 0.39
C PRO A 367 -3.81 32.62 -0.99
N ASN A 368 -4.82 33.47 -1.14
CA ASN A 368 -5.50 33.67 -2.43
C ASN A 368 -4.49 33.99 -3.54
N GLY A 369 -4.60 33.27 -4.67
CA GLY A 369 -3.73 33.44 -5.84
C GLY A 369 -2.42 32.64 -5.81
N PHE A 370 -2.12 31.88 -4.74
CA PHE A 370 -0.97 30.98 -4.63
C PHE A 370 -1.31 29.49 -4.75
N PHE A 371 -2.59 29.12 -4.79
CA PHE A 371 -3.03 27.72 -4.77
C PHE A 371 -2.43 26.89 -5.92
N GLU A 372 -2.47 27.39 -7.15
CA GLU A 372 -1.90 26.70 -8.32
C GLU A 372 -0.38 26.53 -8.20
N LEU A 373 0.33 27.58 -7.77
CA LEU A 373 1.79 27.53 -7.60
C LEU A 373 2.18 26.53 -6.49
N ALA A 374 1.49 26.57 -5.35
CA ALA A 374 1.69 25.63 -4.26
C ALA A 374 1.42 24.18 -4.70
N SER A 375 0.34 23.94 -5.44
CA SER A 375 -0.02 22.64 -6.00
C SER A 375 1.05 22.08 -6.93
N GLN A 376 1.64 22.93 -7.76
CA GLN A 376 2.74 22.53 -8.65
C GLN A 376 4.00 22.17 -7.87
N VAL A 377 4.38 22.95 -6.86
CA VAL A 377 5.55 22.65 -6.01
C VAL A 377 5.36 21.34 -5.25
N VAL A 378 4.16 21.09 -4.69
CA VAL A 378 3.82 19.83 -4.00
C VAL A 378 3.93 18.64 -4.94
N SER A 379 3.43 18.79 -6.16
CA SER A 379 3.53 17.76 -7.21
C SER A 379 4.98 17.45 -7.57
N CYS A 380 5.84 18.47 -7.69
CA CYS A 380 7.28 18.28 -7.94
C CYS A 380 7.96 17.55 -6.77
N ALA A 381 7.60 17.89 -5.52
CA ALA A 381 8.14 17.25 -4.33
C ALA A 381 7.70 15.79 -4.11
N GLY A 382 6.72 15.29 -4.91
CA GLY A 382 6.23 13.92 -4.82
C GLY A 382 5.54 13.56 -3.51
N ASN A 383 5.01 14.56 -2.79
CA ASN A 383 4.46 14.43 -1.45
C ASN A 383 5.48 14.02 -0.36
N LEU A 384 6.79 14.04 -0.61
CA LEU A 384 7.79 13.71 0.41
C LEU A 384 7.90 14.83 1.46
N PRO A 385 7.64 14.58 2.75
CA PRO A 385 7.67 15.60 3.80
C PRO A 385 8.97 16.41 3.87
N LEU A 386 10.13 15.78 3.67
CA LEU A 386 11.40 16.48 3.60
C LEU A 386 11.43 17.50 2.45
N GLY A 387 11.01 17.09 1.25
CA GLY A 387 10.99 17.96 0.07
C GLY A 387 10.04 19.13 0.25
N LEU A 388 8.83 18.85 0.75
CA LEU A 388 7.81 19.87 1.05
C LEU A 388 8.33 20.91 2.05
N ASN A 389 9.00 20.47 3.12
CA ASN A 389 9.52 21.36 4.14
C ASN A 389 10.68 22.22 3.63
N VAL A 390 11.62 21.64 2.87
CA VAL A 390 12.78 22.36 2.32
C VAL A 390 12.34 23.39 1.29
N LEU A 391 11.53 22.97 0.30
CA LEU A 391 11.02 23.88 -0.73
C LEU A 391 10.13 24.97 -0.12
N GLY A 392 9.23 24.60 0.80
CA GLY A 392 8.39 25.57 1.50
C GLY A 392 9.22 26.60 2.28
N ALA A 393 10.29 26.16 2.96
CA ALA A 393 11.18 27.08 3.68
C ALA A 393 11.96 28.01 2.73
N SER A 394 12.37 27.53 1.55
CA SER A 394 13.08 28.33 0.54
C SER A 394 12.21 29.42 -0.09
N LEU A 395 10.91 29.18 -0.19
CA LEU A 395 9.93 30.07 -0.80
C LEU A 395 9.21 30.99 0.22
N ARG A 396 9.47 30.77 1.52
CA ARG A 396 8.82 31.49 2.61
C ARG A 396 9.15 32.99 2.56
N GLY A 397 8.11 33.81 2.63
CA GLY A 397 8.23 35.27 2.66
C GLY A 397 8.56 35.93 1.32
N GLN A 398 8.60 35.15 0.23
CA GLN A 398 8.82 35.65 -1.13
C GLN A 398 7.49 36.03 -1.80
N ASP A 399 7.55 36.89 -2.82
CA ASP A 399 6.41 37.31 -3.60
C ASP A 399 6.04 36.29 -4.70
N LYS A 400 4.91 36.53 -5.37
CA LYS A 400 4.38 35.62 -6.40
C LYS A 400 5.30 35.53 -7.63
N GLU A 401 5.97 36.62 -7.99
CA GLU A 401 6.85 36.69 -9.16
C GLU A 401 8.09 35.81 -8.96
N TYR A 402 8.71 35.90 -7.78
CA TYR A 402 9.82 35.02 -7.40
C TYR A 402 9.42 33.53 -7.44
N TRP A 403 8.21 33.18 -7.00
CA TRP A 403 7.72 31.81 -7.10
C TRP A 403 7.61 31.33 -8.55
N MET A 404 7.12 32.19 -9.44
CA MET A 404 7.01 31.89 -10.87
C MET A 404 8.40 31.69 -11.49
N ASP A 405 9.38 32.51 -11.12
CA ASP A 405 10.77 32.39 -11.60
C ASP A 405 11.51 31.16 -11.04
N MET A 406 11.17 30.76 -9.81
CA MET A 406 11.80 29.61 -9.15
C MET A 406 11.23 28.27 -9.60
N LEU A 407 9.95 28.22 -10.02
CA LEU A 407 9.27 26.99 -10.41
C LEU A 407 10.00 26.15 -11.47
N PRO A 408 10.54 26.72 -12.57
CA PRO A 408 11.33 25.95 -13.54
C PRO A 408 12.56 25.27 -12.92
N ARG A 409 13.23 25.93 -11.97
CA ARG A 409 14.39 25.35 -11.27
C ARG A 409 13.98 24.18 -10.36
N ILE A 410 12.82 24.27 -9.71
CA ILE A 410 12.28 23.19 -8.87
C ILE A 410 11.84 21.99 -9.72
N ARG A 411 11.31 22.23 -10.93
CA ARG A 411 10.89 21.16 -11.85
C ARG A 411 12.07 20.37 -12.42
N ASN A 412 13.17 21.06 -12.73
CA ASN A 412 14.27 20.51 -13.51
C ASN A 412 15.53 20.21 -12.70
N GLY A 413 15.52 20.48 -11.38
CA GLY A 413 16.69 20.30 -10.54
C GLY A 413 16.33 19.89 -9.12
N LEU A 414 17.31 19.30 -8.43
CA LEU A 414 17.18 18.88 -7.05
C LEU A 414 17.79 19.94 -6.12
N ASP A 415 17.06 20.35 -5.09
CA ASP A 415 17.63 21.21 -4.04
C ASP A 415 18.77 20.46 -3.33
N GLY A 416 19.92 21.11 -3.13
CA GLY A 416 21.13 20.47 -2.59
C GLY A 416 20.96 19.83 -1.21
N LYS A 417 20.02 20.32 -0.37
CA LYS A 417 19.72 19.70 0.93
C LYS A 417 18.90 18.43 0.77
N ILE A 418 17.94 18.43 -0.17
CA ILE A 418 17.17 17.23 -0.54
C ILE A 418 18.11 16.20 -1.13
N GLU A 419 18.94 16.61 -2.10
CA GLU A 419 19.94 15.78 -2.75
C GLU A 419 20.85 15.09 -1.75
N LYS A 420 21.49 15.86 -0.86
CA LYS A 420 22.39 15.32 0.17
C LYS A 420 21.71 14.28 1.07
N THR A 421 20.42 14.46 1.37
CA THR A 421 19.68 13.54 2.26
C THR A 421 19.26 12.26 1.55
N LEU A 422 18.89 12.35 0.27
CA LEU A 422 18.52 11.19 -0.54
C LEU A 422 19.76 10.41 -1.01
N ARG A 423 20.85 11.11 -1.34
CA ARG A 423 22.13 10.55 -1.80
C ARG A 423 22.74 9.57 -0.81
N VAL A 424 22.57 9.80 0.50
CA VAL A 424 23.02 8.84 1.54
C VAL A 424 22.44 7.45 1.31
N GLY A 425 21.15 7.33 0.94
CA GLY A 425 20.54 6.02 0.68
C GLY A 425 21.07 5.34 -0.58
N TYR A 426 21.52 6.12 -1.56
CA TYR A 426 22.21 5.60 -2.76
C TYR A 426 23.64 5.16 -2.43
N GLU A 427 24.40 5.93 -1.65
CA GLU A 427 25.77 5.60 -1.23
C GLU A 427 25.83 4.38 -0.30
N GLU A 428 24.75 4.09 0.42
CA GLU A 428 24.58 2.87 1.22
C GLU A 428 24.34 1.61 0.36
N LEU A 429 24.26 1.72 -0.97
CA LEU A 429 24.25 0.56 -1.87
C LEU A 429 25.68 0.02 -1.98
N ASN A 430 25.97 -1.06 -1.26
CA ASN A 430 27.30 -1.68 -1.21
C ASN A 430 27.70 -2.43 -2.51
N SER A 431 26.93 -2.27 -3.60
CA SER A 431 27.08 -3.01 -4.85
C SER A 431 27.01 -2.05 -6.03
N LYS A 432 28.10 -1.99 -6.81
CA LYS A 432 28.14 -1.23 -8.08
C LYS A 432 27.07 -1.69 -9.07
N LYS A 433 26.61 -2.95 -8.97
CA LYS A 433 25.53 -3.48 -9.80
C LYS A 433 24.19 -2.88 -9.40
N ASP A 434 23.92 -2.77 -8.09
CA ASP A 434 22.68 -2.21 -7.55
C ASP A 434 22.59 -0.72 -7.85
N GLU A 435 23.71 0.00 -7.73
CA GLU A 435 23.85 1.39 -8.17
C GLU A 435 23.51 1.57 -9.66
N ALA A 436 24.00 0.67 -10.53
CA ALA A 436 23.68 0.71 -11.94
C ALA A 436 22.19 0.44 -12.18
N ILE A 437 21.58 -0.56 -11.51
CA ILE A 437 20.14 -0.85 -11.61
C ILE A 437 19.32 0.36 -11.16
N PHE A 438 19.71 1.03 -10.07
CA PHE A 438 19.07 2.26 -9.61
C PHE A 438 19.03 3.32 -10.71
N ARG A 439 20.16 3.57 -11.39
CA ARG A 439 20.21 4.52 -12.53
C ARG A 439 19.35 4.07 -13.71
N HIS A 440 19.36 2.78 -14.07
CA HIS A 440 18.49 2.25 -15.13
C HIS A 440 17.00 2.47 -14.83
N VAL A 441 16.57 2.21 -13.59
CA VAL A 441 15.18 2.44 -13.17
C VAL A 441 14.86 3.93 -13.17
N ALA A 442 15.71 4.77 -12.58
CA ALA A 442 15.46 6.21 -12.50
C ALA A 442 15.34 6.87 -13.89
N CYS A 443 16.24 6.49 -14.80
CA CYS A 443 16.35 7.09 -16.12
C CYS A 443 15.34 6.49 -17.10
N LEU A 444 15.27 5.15 -17.24
CA LEU A 444 14.58 4.50 -18.36
C LEU A 444 13.31 3.75 -17.96
N PHE A 445 13.29 3.14 -16.76
CA PHE A 445 12.32 2.09 -16.43
C PHE A 445 11.37 2.41 -15.26
N ASN A 446 11.26 3.67 -14.85
CA ASN A 446 10.27 4.06 -13.84
C ASN A 446 8.85 3.86 -14.39
N GLY A 447 8.01 3.13 -13.66
CA GLY A 447 6.65 2.75 -14.06
C GLY A 447 6.56 1.50 -14.95
N GLU A 448 7.69 0.89 -15.33
CA GLU A 448 7.69 -0.29 -16.21
C GLU A 448 7.39 -1.59 -15.43
N LYS A 449 6.91 -2.61 -16.15
CA LYS A 449 6.68 -3.95 -15.59
C LYS A 449 8.01 -4.58 -15.16
N VAL A 450 8.03 -5.19 -13.97
CA VAL A 450 9.21 -5.87 -13.41
C VAL A 450 9.75 -6.93 -14.37
N ASP A 451 8.86 -7.68 -15.02
CA ASP A 451 9.26 -8.73 -15.96
C ASP A 451 9.91 -8.15 -17.23
N ASP A 452 9.45 -6.99 -17.70
CA ASP A 452 10.06 -6.26 -18.82
C ASP A 452 11.48 -5.79 -18.46
N ILE A 453 11.68 -5.25 -17.24
CA ILE A 453 13.01 -4.84 -16.76
C ILE A 453 13.95 -6.03 -16.67
N LYS A 454 13.50 -7.14 -16.06
CA LYS A 454 14.29 -8.38 -15.95
C LYS A 454 14.66 -8.90 -17.33
N MET A 455 13.72 -8.90 -18.26
CA MET A 455 13.93 -9.32 -19.64
C MET A 455 14.95 -8.43 -20.37
N LEU A 456 14.77 -7.10 -20.31
CA LEU A 456 15.65 -6.12 -20.96
C LEU A 456 17.05 -6.05 -20.36
N LEU A 457 17.24 -6.55 -19.13
CA LEU A 457 18.51 -6.59 -18.43
C LEU A 457 19.03 -8.02 -18.21
N ALA A 458 18.39 -9.06 -18.75
CA ALA A 458 18.75 -10.46 -18.49
C ALA A 458 20.23 -10.81 -18.78
N ASP A 459 20.73 -10.43 -19.96
CA ASP A 459 22.12 -10.68 -20.37
C ASP A 459 23.12 -9.62 -19.85
N SER A 460 22.70 -8.81 -18.88
CA SER A 460 23.60 -7.87 -18.21
C SER A 460 24.28 -8.57 -17.03
N ASN A 461 25.52 -8.18 -16.73
CA ASN A 461 26.23 -8.67 -15.54
C ASN A 461 25.74 -8.03 -14.23
N LEU A 462 24.47 -7.58 -14.16
CA LEU A 462 23.92 -6.75 -13.08
C LEU A 462 23.14 -7.51 -11.99
N ASP A 463 22.90 -8.81 -12.13
CA ASP A 463 22.13 -9.61 -11.14
C ASP A 463 20.76 -8.98 -10.78
N VAL A 464 20.00 -8.59 -11.81
CA VAL A 464 18.80 -7.73 -11.74
C VAL A 464 17.77 -8.18 -10.70
N ASN A 465 17.55 -9.48 -10.54
CA ASN A 465 16.62 -10.02 -9.55
C ASN A 465 17.02 -9.65 -8.12
N ILE A 466 18.32 -9.78 -7.80
CA ILE A 466 18.86 -9.46 -6.48
C ILE A 466 18.89 -7.93 -6.32
N GLY A 467 19.34 -7.20 -7.33
CA GLY A 467 19.42 -5.75 -7.26
C GLY A 467 18.05 -5.08 -7.07
N LEU A 468 17.02 -5.48 -7.82
CA LEU A 468 15.65 -4.95 -7.62
C LEU A 468 15.14 -5.24 -6.21
N LYS A 469 15.38 -6.45 -5.68
CA LYS A 469 15.01 -6.81 -4.31
C LYS A 469 15.74 -5.94 -3.28
N ASN A 470 17.03 -5.70 -3.45
CA ASN A 470 17.83 -4.85 -2.57
C ASN A 470 17.33 -3.39 -2.58
N LEU A 471 16.96 -2.86 -3.75
CA LEU A 471 16.39 -1.51 -3.87
C LEU A 471 15.03 -1.40 -3.17
N VAL A 472 14.19 -2.45 -3.24
CA VAL A 472 12.92 -2.52 -2.49
C VAL A 472 13.18 -2.58 -0.98
N ASP A 473 14.09 -3.45 -0.55
CA ASP A 473 14.41 -3.62 0.88
C ASP A 473 14.96 -2.33 1.50
N LYS A 474 15.67 -1.50 0.72
CA LYS A 474 16.17 -0.17 1.10
C LYS A 474 15.18 0.99 0.89
N SER A 475 13.93 0.70 0.50
CA SER A 475 12.90 1.71 0.19
C SER A 475 13.29 2.73 -0.88
N LEU A 476 14.15 2.36 -1.84
CA LEU A 476 14.51 3.23 -2.96
C LEU A 476 13.51 3.11 -4.11
N ILE A 477 12.87 1.96 -4.23
CA ILE A 477 11.77 1.68 -5.18
C ILE A 477 10.67 0.89 -4.48
N HIS A 478 9.46 0.94 -5.03
CA HIS A 478 8.32 0.13 -4.62
C HIS A 478 7.87 -0.75 -5.78
N GLN A 479 7.35 -1.94 -5.47
CA GLN A 479 6.73 -2.82 -6.46
C GLN A 479 5.23 -2.86 -6.20
N ARG A 480 4.42 -2.31 -7.11
CA ARG A 480 2.95 -2.32 -7.03
C ARG A 480 2.39 -2.93 -8.31
N HIS A 481 1.40 -3.81 -8.22
CA HIS A 481 0.76 -4.43 -9.40
C HIS A 481 1.74 -4.95 -10.48
N ARG A 482 2.90 -5.51 -10.06
CA ARG A 482 4.01 -5.95 -10.92
C ARG A 482 4.78 -4.85 -11.69
N THR A 483 4.55 -3.57 -11.43
CA THR A 483 5.38 -2.45 -11.93
C THR A 483 6.36 -1.96 -10.87
N VAL A 484 7.46 -1.36 -11.32
CA VAL A 484 8.43 -0.68 -10.47
C VAL A 484 8.08 0.80 -10.40
N GLU A 485 7.91 1.32 -9.19
CA GLU A 485 7.67 2.74 -8.93
C GLU A 485 8.82 3.33 -8.11
N MET A 486 9.48 4.34 -8.69
CA MET A 486 10.46 5.17 -8.00
C MET A 486 9.84 6.54 -7.70
N HIS A 487 10.01 6.99 -6.46
CA HIS A 487 9.54 8.31 -6.04
C HIS A 487 10.17 9.43 -6.88
N SER A 488 9.42 10.48 -7.23
CA SER A 488 9.87 11.55 -8.14
C SER A 488 11.23 12.15 -7.76
N LEU A 489 11.43 12.51 -6.48
CA LEU A 489 12.71 13.05 -6.01
C LEU A 489 13.89 12.05 -6.06
N LEU A 490 13.62 10.74 -5.91
CA LEU A 490 14.64 9.70 -6.07
C LEU A 490 14.96 9.47 -7.55
N GLN A 491 13.94 9.56 -8.41
CA GLN A 491 14.12 9.53 -9.85
C GLN A 491 15.00 10.69 -10.31
N GLU A 492 14.72 11.90 -9.81
CA GLU A 492 15.49 13.09 -10.15
C GLU A 492 16.92 13.03 -9.59
N LEU A 493 17.13 12.48 -8.39
CA LEU A 493 18.48 12.15 -7.89
C LEU A 493 19.22 11.21 -8.85
N GLY A 494 18.56 10.17 -9.36
CA GLY A 494 19.15 9.25 -10.33
C GLY A 494 19.55 9.94 -11.64
N LYS A 495 18.73 10.87 -12.14
CA LYS A 495 19.06 11.69 -13.30
C LYS A 495 20.23 12.64 -13.02
N GLU A 496 20.26 13.30 -11.88
CA GLU A 496 21.36 14.18 -11.46
C GLU A 496 22.70 13.42 -11.33
N ILE A 497 22.68 12.19 -10.83
CA ILE A 497 23.87 11.33 -10.79
C ILE A 497 24.41 11.07 -12.21
N VAL A 498 23.54 10.93 -13.21
CA VAL A 498 23.94 10.76 -14.62
C VAL A 498 24.41 12.07 -15.24
N ARG A 499 23.74 13.21 -14.96
CA ARG A 499 24.17 14.54 -15.39
C ARG A 499 25.56 14.90 -14.87
N ALA A 500 25.85 14.57 -13.62
CA ALA A 500 27.16 14.81 -13.00
C ALA A 500 28.34 14.02 -13.61
N GLN A 501 28.09 13.07 -14.53
CA GLN A 501 29.16 12.34 -15.21
C GLN A 501 29.92 13.21 -16.22
N SER A 502 29.23 14.16 -16.86
CA SER A 502 29.80 15.03 -17.90
C SER A 502 28.87 16.21 -18.19
N ASP A 503 29.45 17.39 -18.36
CA ASP A 503 28.71 18.58 -18.81
C ASP A 503 28.18 18.38 -20.24
N GLU A 504 28.97 17.71 -21.10
CA GLU A 504 28.57 17.32 -22.46
C GLU A 504 27.53 16.19 -22.43
N PRO A 505 26.28 16.39 -22.93
CA PRO A 505 25.25 15.37 -22.85
C PRO A 505 25.63 14.08 -23.56
N GLY A 506 26.22 14.14 -24.76
CA GLY A 506 26.64 12.98 -25.55
C GLY A 506 27.70 12.07 -24.89
N GLU A 507 28.28 12.49 -23.76
CA GLU A 507 29.28 11.74 -22.98
C GLU A 507 28.69 11.13 -21.69
N ARG A 508 27.37 11.22 -21.47
CA ARG A 508 26.65 10.63 -20.32
C ARG A 508 26.18 9.20 -20.63
N GLU A 509 25.95 8.41 -19.59
CA GLU A 509 25.45 7.02 -19.73
C GLU A 509 24.01 6.97 -20.30
N PHE A 510 23.15 7.90 -19.88
CA PHE A 510 21.76 7.99 -20.35
C PHE A 510 21.36 9.43 -20.67
N LEU A 511 20.51 9.60 -21.69
CA LEU A 511 19.93 10.88 -22.09
C LEU A 511 18.43 10.90 -21.82
N MET A 512 17.97 11.80 -20.95
CA MET A 512 16.56 11.87 -20.52
C MET A 512 15.94 13.27 -20.61
N ASP A 513 16.76 14.30 -20.86
CA ASP A 513 16.26 15.66 -21.04
C ASP A 513 15.97 15.87 -22.52
N SER A 514 14.73 16.25 -22.83
CA SER A 514 14.26 16.32 -24.21
C SER A 514 15.05 17.31 -25.05
N LYS A 515 15.55 18.42 -24.46
CA LYS A 515 16.37 19.39 -25.16
C LYS A 515 17.78 18.85 -25.41
N ASP A 516 18.42 18.31 -24.38
CA ASP A 516 19.75 17.69 -24.53
C ASP A 516 19.73 16.57 -25.58
N ILE A 517 18.65 15.79 -25.64
CA ILE A 517 18.49 14.72 -26.64
C ILE A 517 18.37 15.30 -28.05
N CYS A 518 17.55 16.34 -28.25
CA CYS A 518 17.44 17.00 -29.55
C CYS A 518 18.78 17.56 -30.03
N ASP A 519 19.53 18.24 -29.15
CA ASP A 519 20.85 18.77 -29.48
C ASP A 519 21.82 17.64 -29.84
N VAL A 520 21.83 16.53 -29.08
CA VAL A 520 22.69 15.38 -29.35
C VAL A 520 22.37 14.67 -30.66
N LEU A 521 21.08 14.52 -30.98
CA LEU A 521 20.62 13.86 -32.19
C LEU A 521 20.78 14.75 -33.44
N GLY A 522 20.51 16.04 -33.33
CA GLY A 522 20.66 17.03 -34.41
C GLY A 522 22.11 17.35 -34.74
N ASP A 523 22.97 17.54 -33.73
CA ASP A 523 24.38 17.89 -33.94
C ASP A 523 25.31 16.68 -34.06
N ASN A 524 24.78 15.45 -33.94
CA ASN A 524 25.54 14.21 -34.02
C ASN A 524 26.73 14.16 -33.00
N THR A 525 26.49 14.62 -31.78
CA THR A 525 27.51 14.66 -30.71
C THR A 525 27.48 13.41 -29.81
N GLY A 526 26.54 12.49 -30.05
CA GLY A 526 26.37 11.27 -29.26
C GLY A 526 27.56 10.31 -29.37
N THR A 527 28.02 9.75 -28.26
CA THR A 527 29.24 8.91 -28.23
C THR A 527 28.97 7.47 -27.81
N LYS A 528 30.02 6.64 -27.81
CA LYS A 528 29.96 5.25 -27.34
C LYS A 528 29.64 5.09 -25.84
N LYS A 529 29.62 6.17 -25.06
CA LYS A 529 29.23 6.13 -23.64
C LYS A 529 27.71 6.07 -23.45
N VAL A 530 26.94 6.58 -24.40
CA VAL A 530 25.48 6.55 -24.34
C VAL A 530 24.99 5.11 -24.46
N LEU A 531 24.34 4.62 -23.40
CA LEU A 531 23.72 3.30 -23.31
C LEU A 531 22.22 3.36 -23.53
N GLY A 532 21.57 4.49 -23.22
CA GLY A 532 20.14 4.63 -23.44
C GLY A 532 19.66 6.07 -23.63
N ILE A 533 18.56 6.21 -24.37
CA ILE A 533 17.90 7.47 -24.67
C ILE A 533 16.41 7.28 -24.35
N ALA A 534 15.84 8.19 -23.55
CA ALA A 534 14.39 8.30 -23.37
C ALA A 534 13.92 9.71 -23.71
N LEU A 535 13.28 9.86 -24.85
CA LEU A 535 12.71 11.11 -25.34
C LEU A 535 11.19 11.10 -25.18
N ASN A 536 10.67 12.15 -24.57
CA ASN A 536 9.24 12.44 -24.56
C ASN A 536 8.91 13.43 -25.67
N LEU A 537 8.22 12.97 -26.71
CA LEU A 537 7.84 13.79 -27.86
C LEU A 537 6.84 14.90 -27.49
N ASP A 538 6.12 14.77 -26.37
CA ASP A 538 5.16 15.79 -25.93
C ASP A 538 5.85 17.05 -25.38
N GLU A 539 7.14 16.97 -25.07
CA GLU A 539 7.93 18.07 -24.50
C GLU A 539 8.64 18.92 -25.57
N ILE A 540 8.54 18.53 -26.84
CA ILE A 540 9.25 19.18 -27.95
C ILE A 540 8.30 19.56 -29.08
N ASP A 541 8.63 20.65 -29.77
CA ASP A 541 7.87 21.12 -30.93
C ASP A 541 8.41 20.54 -32.25
N GLU A 542 9.73 20.33 -32.34
CA GLU A 542 10.42 19.81 -33.52
C GLU A 542 11.50 18.81 -33.10
N LEU A 543 11.65 17.74 -33.89
CA LEU A 543 12.68 16.71 -33.71
C LEU A 543 13.51 16.63 -34.98
N ASP A 544 14.70 17.22 -34.96
CA ASP A 544 15.71 17.04 -36.01
C ASP A 544 16.69 15.93 -35.62
N ILE A 545 16.95 15.01 -36.55
CA ILE A 545 17.85 13.87 -36.33
C ILE A 545 18.86 13.87 -37.45
N HIS A 546 20.14 14.03 -37.13
CA HIS A 546 21.19 13.95 -38.14
C HIS A 546 21.24 12.57 -38.80
N GLU A 547 21.52 12.50 -40.11
CA GLU A 547 21.62 11.24 -40.88
C GLU A 547 22.64 10.22 -40.31
N SER A 548 23.55 10.69 -39.46
CA SER A 548 24.60 9.90 -38.82
C SER A 548 24.50 9.83 -37.29
N ALA A 549 23.44 10.38 -36.68
CA ALA A 549 23.30 10.54 -35.22
C ALA A 549 23.65 9.27 -34.42
N PHE A 550 23.14 8.12 -34.85
CA PHE A 550 23.36 6.85 -34.15
C PHE A 550 24.68 6.14 -34.48
N LYS A 551 25.43 6.58 -35.51
CA LYS A 551 26.65 5.88 -35.96
C LYS A 551 27.77 5.89 -34.92
N ALA A 552 27.88 6.97 -34.15
CA ALA A 552 28.88 7.10 -33.09
C ALA A 552 28.47 6.40 -31.77
N MET A 553 27.16 6.22 -31.54
CA MET A 553 26.57 5.58 -30.36
C MET A 553 26.56 4.03 -30.45
N LYS A 554 27.73 3.43 -30.68
CA LYS A 554 27.87 1.98 -30.95
C LYS A 554 27.48 1.06 -29.79
N ASN A 555 27.33 1.59 -28.58
CA ASN A 555 26.94 0.83 -27.38
C ASN A 555 25.50 1.10 -26.93
N LEU A 556 24.70 1.81 -27.72
CA LEU A 556 23.31 2.08 -27.40
C LEU A 556 22.53 0.77 -27.28
N LEU A 557 21.90 0.57 -26.13
CA LEU A 557 21.10 -0.60 -25.77
C LEU A 557 19.60 -0.27 -25.75
N PHE A 558 19.24 0.94 -25.33
CA PHE A 558 17.84 1.33 -25.11
C PHE A 558 17.51 2.61 -25.87
N LEU A 559 16.62 2.52 -26.85
CA LEU A 559 16.04 3.69 -27.50
C LEU A 559 14.55 3.72 -27.18
N LYS A 560 14.11 4.75 -26.45
CA LYS A 560 12.71 4.97 -26.09
C LYS A 560 12.30 6.37 -26.52
N ILE A 561 11.43 6.45 -27.51
CA ILE A 561 10.83 7.68 -28.01
C ILE A 561 9.32 7.48 -27.90
N SER A 562 8.69 8.22 -27.00
CA SER A 562 7.30 8.02 -26.62
C SER A 562 6.51 9.32 -26.64
N SER A 563 5.20 9.23 -26.89
CA SER A 563 4.23 10.33 -26.80
C SER A 563 3.00 9.86 -25.99
N LYS A 564 2.46 10.70 -25.13
CA LYS A 564 1.21 10.44 -24.37
C LYS A 564 -0.02 10.74 -25.21
N GLU A 565 0.08 11.66 -26.16
CA GLU A 565 -1.01 12.07 -27.04
C GLU A 565 -0.99 11.33 -28.37
N TRP A 566 -1.09 10.00 -28.34
CA TRP A 566 -1.14 9.15 -29.54
C TRP A 566 -2.30 9.47 -30.51
N TYR A 567 -3.25 10.34 -30.12
CA TYR A 567 -4.32 10.88 -30.98
C TYR A 567 -3.98 12.23 -31.63
N MET A 568 -2.98 12.98 -31.14
CA MET A 568 -2.55 14.25 -31.71
C MET A 568 -1.55 13.97 -32.84
N LYS A 569 -2.00 14.16 -34.08
CA LYS A 569 -1.21 13.95 -35.29
C LYS A 569 -0.13 15.03 -35.45
N ARG A 570 0.95 14.95 -34.68
CA ARG A 570 2.19 15.65 -35.02
C ARG A 570 2.96 14.82 -36.05
N GLU A 571 3.26 15.41 -37.20
CA GLU A 571 4.05 14.74 -38.23
C GLU A 571 5.53 15.00 -37.98
N TRP A 572 6.26 13.94 -37.65
CA TRP A 572 7.71 13.95 -37.54
C TRP A 572 8.33 13.58 -38.88
N TYR A 573 9.51 14.12 -39.19
CA TYR A 573 10.22 13.83 -40.43
C TYR A 573 11.57 13.18 -40.10
N LEU A 574 11.90 12.11 -40.81
CA LEU A 574 13.26 11.55 -40.82
C LEU A 574 13.99 12.12 -42.03
N PRO A 575 15.30 12.40 -41.93
CA PRO A 575 16.08 12.78 -43.10
C PRO A 575 16.04 11.70 -44.16
N ASP A 576 16.01 12.10 -45.43
CA ASP A 576 15.98 11.20 -46.59
C ASP A 576 17.12 10.16 -46.62
N ARG A 577 18.23 10.41 -45.90
CA ARG A 577 19.41 9.54 -45.82
C ARG A 577 19.55 8.76 -44.51
N PHE A 578 18.53 8.77 -43.66
CA PHE A 578 18.56 8.02 -42.40
C PHE A 578 18.47 6.50 -42.66
N ASP A 579 19.61 5.81 -42.55
CA ASP A 579 19.71 4.36 -42.81
C ASP A 579 20.59 3.63 -41.78
N TYR A 580 20.53 4.03 -40.49
CA TYR A 580 21.32 3.35 -39.47
C TYR A 580 20.67 3.31 -38.08
N PHE A 581 20.54 2.09 -37.55
CA PHE A 581 20.32 1.82 -36.13
C PHE A 581 21.49 1.01 -35.52
N PRO A 582 21.86 1.24 -34.25
CA PRO A 582 22.94 0.51 -33.60
C PRO A 582 22.63 -1.00 -33.46
N PRO A 583 23.58 -1.89 -33.78
CA PRO A 583 23.32 -3.34 -33.79
C PRO A 583 23.19 -3.96 -32.38
N LYS A 584 23.60 -3.24 -31.33
CA LYS A 584 23.55 -3.71 -29.94
C LYS A 584 22.22 -3.41 -29.23
N LEU A 585 21.27 -2.75 -29.90
CA LEU A 585 19.97 -2.41 -29.33
C LEU A 585 19.27 -3.66 -28.75
N ARG A 586 18.77 -3.51 -27.54
CA ARG A 586 17.92 -4.46 -26.81
C ARG A 586 16.47 -3.99 -26.74
N LEU A 587 16.25 -2.68 -26.62
CA LEU A 587 14.95 -2.04 -26.71
C LEU A 587 14.95 -1.02 -27.86
N LEU A 588 13.99 -1.15 -28.76
CA LEU A 588 13.65 -0.14 -29.75
C LEU A 588 12.17 0.22 -29.60
N SER A 589 11.88 1.29 -28.87
CA SER A 589 10.55 1.85 -28.68
C SER A 589 10.50 3.19 -29.37
N TRP A 590 9.70 3.32 -30.43
CA TRP A 590 9.52 4.56 -31.17
C TRP A 590 8.08 4.65 -31.66
N ASP A 591 7.21 5.22 -30.83
CA ASP A 591 5.81 5.41 -31.19
C ASP A 591 5.69 6.56 -32.21
N ASN A 592 4.72 6.46 -33.12
CA ASN A 592 4.54 7.36 -34.28
C ASN A 592 5.78 7.42 -35.19
N TYR A 593 6.46 6.30 -35.42
CA TYR A 593 7.62 6.26 -36.29
C TYR A 593 7.25 6.73 -37.71
N PRO A 594 7.94 7.76 -38.25
CA PRO A 594 7.51 8.41 -39.49
C PRO A 594 7.98 7.73 -40.76
N GLY A 595 8.98 6.83 -40.68
CA GLY A 595 9.50 6.10 -41.83
C GLY A 595 8.57 4.97 -42.28
N THR A 596 8.57 4.70 -43.58
CA THR A 596 7.80 3.60 -44.19
C THR A 596 8.50 2.24 -44.07
N LEU A 597 9.83 2.25 -43.89
CA LEU A 597 10.68 1.07 -43.67
C LEU A 597 11.70 1.37 -42.56
N LEU A 598 12.19 0.34 -41.87
CA LEU A 598 13.38 0.46 -41.04
C LEU A 598 14.65 0.47 -41.91
N PRO A 599 15.76 1.05 -41.41
CA PRO A 599 17.06 0.99 -42.07
C PRO A 599 17.43 -0.39 -42.59
N THR A 600 17.79 -0.46 -43.86
CA THR A 600 18.07 -1.71 -44.59
C THR A 600 19.29 -2.45 -44.02
N ASN A 601 20.23 -1.71 -43.47
CA ASN A 601 21.44 -2.23 -42.84
C ASN A 601 21.25 -2.66 -41.38
N PHE A 602 20.04 -2.53 -40.83
CA PHE A 602 19.78 -2.86 -39.44
C PHE A 602 19.86 -4.38 -39.20
N ARG A 603 20.73 -4.78 -38.26
CA ARG A 603 20.94 -6.18 -37.87
C ARG A 603 20.65 -6.39 -36.38
N PRO A 604 19.37 -6.51 -35.98
CA PRO A 604 18.90 -6.55 -34.59
C PRO A 604 19.18 -7.87 -33.85
N LYS A 605 20.45 -8.31 -33.78
CA LYS A 605 20.80 -9.61 -33.15
C LYS A 605 20.52 -9.70 -31.65
N ASN A 606 20.58 -8.55 -30.96
CA ASN A 606 20.41 -8.46 -29.50
C ASN A 606 19.04 -7.90 -29.11
N LEU A 607 18.15 -7.65 -30.08
CA LEU A 607 16.88 -7.00 -29.83
C LEU A 607 15.99 -7.93 -29.03
N VAL A 608 15.43 -7.43 -27.94
CA VAL A 608 14.58 -8.16 -27.01
C VAL A 608 13.13 -7.69 -27.10
N LYS A 609 12.93 -6.36 -27.23
CA LYS A 609 11.61 -5.74 -27.39
C LYS A 609 11.65 -4.69 -28.50
N ILE A 610 10.69 -4.77 -29.42
CA ILE A 610 10.39 -3.72 -30.40
C ILE A 610 8.97 -3.21 -30.15
N GLN A 611 8.82 -1.89 -30.05
CA GLN A 611 7.55 -1.21 -29.90
C GLN A 611 7.51 -0.03 -30.87
N MET A 612 6.59 -0.04 -31.82
CA MET A 612 6.45 1.00 -32.84
C MET A 612 4.97 1.27 -33.10
N ARG A 613 4.27 1.77 -32.08
CA ARG A 613 2.82 1.98 -32.16
C ARG A 613 2.48 3.15 -33.08
N GLU A 614 1.31 3.10 -33.72
CA GLU A 614 0.78 4.16 -34.59
C GLU A 614 1.78 4.59 -35.68
N SER A 615 2.58 3.66 -36.20
CA SER A 615 3.67 3.98 -37.15
C SER A 615 3.18 4.10 -38.60
N LYS A 616 3.94 4.86 -39.41
CA LYS A 616 3.76 4.94 -40.88
C LYS A 616 4.44 3.78 -41.63
N LEU A 617 4.90 2.76 -40.91
CA LEU A 617 5.56 1.59 -41.49
C LEU A 617 4.61 0.85 -42.43
N GLU A 618 5.07 0.60 -43.66
CA GLU A 618 4.42 -0.31 -44.59
C GLU A 618 4.99 -1.73 -44.47
N LYS A 619 6.28 -1.81 -44.11
CA LYS A 619 7.06 -3.03 -43.87
C LYS A 619 8.17 -2.73 -42.87
N LEU A 620 8.60 -3.72 -42.09
CA LEU A 620 9.74 -3.56 -41.17
C LEU A 620 11.10 -3.73 -41.87
N TRP A 621 11.37 -4.89 -42.47
CA TRP A 621 12.63 -5.22 -43.14
C TRP A 621 12.46 -6.36 -44.15
N ASP A 622 13.44 -6.51 -45.04
CA ASP A 622 13.48 -7.59 -46.02
C ASP A 622 14.22 -8.84 -45.53
N GLY A 623 13.64 -10.01 -45.79
CA GLY A 623 14.24 -11.32 -45.52
C GLY A 623 14.27 -11.76 -44.05
N ALA A 624 14.83 -12.95 -43.83
CA ALA A 624 14.89 -13.60 -42.51
C ALA A 624 16.06 -13.10 -41.65
N LEU A 625 15.82 -12.08 -40.82
CA LEU A 625 16.78 -11.59 -39.85
C LEU A 625 16.91 -12.51 -38.63
N SER A 626 18.13 -12.63 -38.08
CA SER A 626 18.38 -13.42 -36.87
C SER A 626 17.92 -12.66 -35.63
N LEU A 627 16.74 -13.01 -35.11
CA LEU A 627 16.04 -12.36 -33.99
C LEU A 627 15.90 -13.29 -32.78
N THR A 628 16.96 -14.05 -32.47
CA THR A 628 16.91 -15.15 -31.48
C THR A 628 16.64 -14.68 -30.04
N THR A 629 16.85 -13.40 -29.75
CA THR A 629 16.60 -12.79 -28.43
C THR A 629 15.27 -12.05 -28.35
N LEU A 630 14.59 -11.85 -29.48
CA LEU A 630 13.36 -11.07 -29.54
C LEU A 630 12.24 -11.83 -28.82
N LYS A 631 11.59 -11.17 -27.86
CA LYS A 631 10.53 -11.72 -27.03
C LYS A 631 9.21 -10.98 -27.16
N ASN A 632 9.25 -9.69 -27.46
CA ASN A 632 8.05 -8.88 -27.58
C ASN A 632 8.11 -7.98 -28.81
N MET A 633 7.06 -8.02 -29.64
CA MET A 633 6.87 -7.19 -30.82
C MET A 633 5.49 -6.54 -30.76
N ASP A 634 5.46 -5.20 -30.65
CA ASP A 634 4.25 -4.40 -30.58
C ASP A 634 4.24 -3.36 -31.70
N LEU A 635 3.37 -3.54 -32.68
CA LEU A 635 3.18 -2.68 -33.85
C LEU A 635 1.77 -2.08 -33.89
N ARG A 636 1.05 -2.09 -32.76
CA ARG A 636 -0.35 -1.68 -32.67
C ARG A 636 -0.62 -0.33 -33.34
N GLY A 637 -1.70 -0.23 -34.10
CA GLY A 637 -2.15 1.01 -34.73
C GLY A 637 -1.36 1.42 -35.97
N SER A 638 -0.43 0.58 -36.45
CA SER A 638 0.33 0.85 -37.68
C SER A 638 -0.55 0.63 -38.91
N LYS A 639 -1.45 1.57 -39.19
CA LYS A 639 -2.52 1.45 -40.21
C LYS A 639 -2.00 1.24 -41.63
N SER A 640 -0.76 1.64 -41.93
CA SER A 640 -0.15 1.47 -43.25
C SER A 640 0.58 0.14 -43.42
N LEU A 641 0.69 -0.67 -42.36
CA LEU A 641 1.42 -1.92 -42.36
C LEU A 641 0.70 -2.96 -43.22
N LYS A 642 1.33 -3.37 -44.33
CA LYS A 642 0.74 -4.29 -45.32
C LYS A 642 1.21 -5.73 -45.11
N GLU A 643 2.45 -5.90 -44.66
CA GLU A 643 3.06 -7.22 -44.49
C GLU A 643 3.94 -7.29 -43.24
N ILE A 644 3.97 -8.47 -42.62
CA ILE A 644 4.89 -8.80 -41.53
C ILE A 644 6.11 -9.51 -42.14
N PRO A 645 7.35 -9.15 -41.74
CA PRO A 645 8.55 -9.79 -42.27
C PRO A 645 8.65 -11.26 -41.86
N ASP A 646 9.57 -12.01 -42.47
CA ASP A 646 9.83 -13.40 -42.10
C ASP A 646 10.33 -13.51 -40.64
N LEU A 647 9.50 -14.10 -39.77
CA LEU A 647 9.77 -14.30 -38.35
C LEU A 647 10.33 -15.69 -38.03
N SER A 648 10.69 -16.50 -39.03
CA SER A 648 11.16 -17.90 -38.84
C SER A 648 12.34 -18.05 -37.87
N LYS A 649 13.17 -17.02 -37.73
CA LYS A 649 14.33 -16.98 -36.82
C LYS A 649 14.07 -16.25 -35.50
N ALA A 650 12.86 -15.75 -35.26
CA ALA A 650 12.45 -15.11 -34.01
C ALA A 650 11.92 -16.14 -33.00
N THR A 651 12.61 -17.28 -32.86
CA THR A 651 12.13 -18.45 -32.09
C THR A 651 11.92 -18.22 -30.58
N SER A 652 12.35 -17.06 -30.07
CA SER A 652 12.14 -16.63 -28.69
C SER A 652 10.94 -15.71 -28.49
N LEU A 653 10.20 -15.37 -29.55
CA LEU A 653 9.07 -14.45 -29.47
C LEU A 653 7.99 -15.05 -28.55
N GLU A 654 7.59 -14.28 -27.56
CA GLU A 654 6.56 -14.62 -26.57
C GLU A 654 5.27 -13.84 -26.83
N ASN A 655 5.35 -12.57 -27.22
CA ASN A 655 4.18 -11.71 -27.45
C ASN A 655 4.26 -11.01 -28.81
N LEU A 656 3.16 -11.03 -29.56
CA LEU A 656 2.99 -10.33 -30.84
C LEU A 656 1.68 -9.53 -30.83
N ASN A 657 1.78 -8.19 -30.84
CA ASN A 657 0.64 -7.29 -30.94
C ASN A 657 0.66 -6.53 -32.26
N LEU A 658 -0.36 -6.78 -33.08
CA LEU A 658 -0.64 -6.18 -34.39
C LEU A 658 -2.03 -5.53 -34.39
N SER A 659 -2.65 -5.29 -33.24
CA SER A 659 -3.99 -4.72 -33.16
C SER A 659 -4.10 -3.38 -33.91
N HIS A 660 -5.25 -3.10 -34.50
CA HIS A 660 -5.54 -1.90 -35.30
C HIS A 660 -4.62 -1.70 -36.53
N CYS A 661 -3.95 -2.74 -37.02
CA CYS A 661 -3.18 -2.71 -38.27
C CYS A 661 -4.12 -2.93 -39.47
N SER A 662 -4.90 -1.89 -39.81
CA SER A 662 -6.04 -1.99 -40.74
C SER A 662 -5.70 -2.40 -42.18
N SER A 663 -4.45 -2.23 -42.64
CA SER A 663 -4.01 -2.62 -44.00
C SER A 663 -3.40 -4.02 -44.07
N LEU A 664 -3.29 -4.73 -42.95
CA LEU A 664 -2.69 -6.06 -42.90
C LEU A 664 -3.69 -7.10 -43.44
N VAL A 665 -3.33 -7.78 -44.52
CA VAL A 665 -4.24 -8.72 -45.24
C VAL A 665 -4.08 -10.16 -44.77
N GLU A 666 -2.85 -10.59 -44.49
CA GLU A 666 -2.52 -11.95 -44.09
C GLU A 666 -1.38 -11.99 -43.07
N LEU A 667 -1.35 -13.05 -42.27
CA LEU A 667 -0.22 -13.37 -41.38
C LEU A 667 0.70 -14.38 -42.07
N PRO A 668 2.03 -14.16 -42.15
CA PRO A 668 2.92 -15.04 -42.90
C PRO A 668 3.04 -16.43 -42.27
N SER A 669 3.15 -17.47 -43.12
CA SER A 669 3.32 -18.88 -42.68
C SER A 669 4.57 -19.12 -41.82
N SER A 670 5.55 -18.21 -41.87
CA SER A 670 6.73 -18.23 -40.99
C SER A 670 6.39 -18.21 -39.48
N ILE A 671 5.17 -17.80 -39.11
CA ILE A 671 4.68 -17.84 -37.73
C ILE A 671 4.77 -19.26 -37.13
N GLN A 672 4.69 -20.32 -37.94
CA GLN A 672 4.75 -21.73 -37.50
C GLN A 672 6.01 -22.08 -36.68
N TYR A 673 7.09 -21.30 -36.84
CA TYR A 673 8.35 -21.51 -36.12
C TYR A 673 8.35 -20.90 -34.71
N LEU A 674 7.37 -20.06 -34.37
CA LEU A 674 7.27 -19.31 -33.11
C LEU A 674 6.68 -20.14 -31.96
N ASN A 675 7.32 -21.26 -31.65
CA ASN A 675 6.82 -22.23 -30.66
C ASN A 675 6.71 -21.68 -29.22
N LYS A 676 7.34 -20.55 -28.91
CA LYS A 676 7.27 -19.87 -27.61
C LYS A 676 6.24 -18.73 -27.56
N LEU A 677 5.56 -18.43 -28.66
CA LEU A 677 4.53 -17.40 -28.72
C LEU A 677 3.40 -17.80 -27.77
N LYS A 678 3.02 -16.88 -26.89
CA LYS A 678 2.04 -17.02 -25.82
C LYS A 678 0.77 -16.21 -26.10
N GLU A 679 0.97 -14.99 -26.57
CA GLU A 679 -0.08 -14.00 -26.83
C GLU A 679 0.03 -13.50 -28.28
N LEU A 680 -1.08 -13.57 -29.01
CA LEU A 680 -1.26 -12.99 -30.35
C LEU A 680 -2.49 -12.08 -30.35
N ASP A 681 -2.28 -10.80 -30.57
CA ASP A 681 -3.35 -9.81 -30.70
C ASP A 681 -3.31 -9.19 -32.10
N MET A 682 -4.35 -9.44 -32.89
CA MET A 682 -4.59 -8.81 -34.19
C MET A 682 -5.99 -8.17 -34.24
N SER A 683 -6.53 -7.79 -33.09
CA SER A 683 -7.86 -7.16 -33.01
C SER A 683 -7.95 -5.89 -33.87
N PHE A 684 -9.09 -5.66 -34.53
CA PHE A 684 -9.38 -4.55 -35.42
C PHE A 684 -8.42 -4.43 -36.61
N CYS A 685 -7.94 -5.56 -37.13
CA CYS A 685 -7.30 -5.64 -38.44
C CYS A 685 -8.37 -5.78 -39.52
N ASP A 686 -8.93 -4.64 -39.96
CA ASP A 686 -10.11 -4.61 -40.83
C ASP A 686 -9.92 -5.33 -42.19
N SER A 687 -8.70 -5.36 -42.72
CA SER A 687 -8.37 -6.01 -44.00
C SER A 687 -7.92 -7.48 -43.87
N LEU A 688 -7.88 -8.03 -42.65
CA LEU A 688 -7.39 -9.40 -42.43
C LEU A 688 -8.38 -10.42 -43.03
N GLU A 689 -7.95 -11.13 -44.07
CA GLU A 689 -8.78 -12.12 -44.77
C GLU A 689 -8.51 -13.54 -44.31
N THR A 690 -7.23 -13.88 -44.07
CA THR A 690 -6.81 -15.26 -43.77
C THR A 690 -5.69 -15.32 -42.74
N LEU A 691 -5.63 -16.47 -42.05
CA LEU A 691 -4.55 -16.87 -41.16
C LEU A 691 -3.91 -18.15 -41.71
N PRO A 692 -2.63 -18.44 -41.40
CA PRO A 692 -2.02 -19.71 -41.78
C PRO A 692 -2.76 -20.86 -41.10
N ALA A 693 -3.14 -21.87 -41.90
CA ALA A 693 -3.88 -23.04 -41.44
C ALA A 693 -2.98 -24.28 -41.29
N GLY A 694 -3.40 -25.25 -40.47
CA GLY A 694 -2.69 -26.51 -40.28
C GLY A 694 -1.39 -26.38 -39.48
N ILE A 695 -1.24 -25.32 -38.70
CA ILE A 695 -0.06 -25.09 -37.84
C ILE A 695 -0.42 -25.30 -36.36
N ASN A 696 0.57 -25.56 -35.51
CA ASN A 696 0.34 -25.74 -34.08
C ASN A 696 1.41 -25.06 -33.22
N LEU A 697 1.09 -23.86 -32.72
CA LEU A 697 1.97 -23.08 -31.85
C LEU A 697 1.87 -23.57 -30.39
N LYS A 698 2.93 -24.26 -29.93
CA LYS A 698 2.95 -25.04 -28.67
C LYS A 698 2.69 -24.25 -27.38
N SER A 699 3.01 -22.96 -27.35
CA SER A 699 2.86 -22.11 -26.15
C SER A 699 1.71 -21.11 -26.25
N LEU A 700 1.02 -21.06 -27.40
CA LEU A 700 0.00 -20.04 -27.67
C LEU A 700 -1.25 -20.36 -26.88
N HIS A 701 -1.62 -19.47 -25.95
CA HIS A 701 -2.76 -19.66 -25.07
C HIS A 701 -3.77 -18.52 -25.14
N ASN A 702 -3.36 -17.30 -25.55
CA ASN A 702 -4.27 -16.18 -25.74
C ASN A 702 -4.21 -15.67 -27.20
N VAL A 703 -5.37 -15.63 -27.86
CA VAL A 703 -5.52 -15.14 -29.23
C VAL A 703 -6.69 -14.17 -29.29
N ASN A 704 -6.43 -12.95 -29.75
CA ASN A 704 -7.45 -11.92 -29.95
C ASN A 704 -7.50 -11.47 -31.42
N LEU A 705 -8.63 -11.69 -32.08
CA LEU A 705 -8.94 -11.30 -33.46
C LEU A 705 -10.25 -10.51 -33.54
N ASP A 706 -10.70 -9.92 -32.42
CA ASP A 706 -11.93 -9.12 -32.36
C ASP A 706 -11.95 -8.04 -33.44
N GLY A 707 -13.07 -7.82 -34.12
CA GLY A 707 -13.21 -6.79 -35.15
C GLY A 707 -12.49 -7.08 -36.46
N CYS A 708 -12.00 -8.30 -36.71
CA CYS A 708 -11.50 -8.70 -38.03
C CYS A 708 -12.67 -9.06 -38.97
N PHE A 709 -13.34 -8.05 -39.53
CA PHE A 709 -14.61 -8.22 -40.26
C PHE A 709 -14.51 -9.06 -41.55
N LEU A 710 -13.34 -9.14 -42.18
CA LEU A 710 -13.11 -9.91 -43.40
C LEU A 710 -12.61 -11.35 -43.15
N LEU A 711 -12.29 -11.70 -41.90
CA LEU A 711 -11.85 -13.04 -41.54
C LEU A 711 -13.05 -14.00 -41.56
N ARG A 712 -13.14 -14.86 -42.58
CA ARG A 712 -14.28 -15.76 -42.81
C ARG A 712 -14.11 -17.17 -42.24
N SER A 713 -12.87 -17.62 -42.09
CA SER A 713 -12.54 -18.97 -41.60
C SER A 713 -12.14 -18.95 -40.13
N PHE A 714 -12.57 -19.95 -39.38
CA PHE A 714 -12.14 -20.16 -38.00
C PHE A 714 -10.62 -20.41 -37.90
N PRO A 715 -9.91 -19.85 -36.91
CA PRO A 715 -8.45 -19.93 -36.83
C PRO A 715 -7.95 -21.35 -36.49
N ASP A 716 -7.13 -21.94 -37.37
CA ASP A 716 -6.43 -23.22 -37.16
C ASP A 716 -4.92 -22.99 -36.94
N ILE A 717 -4.58 -22.29 -35.85
CA ILE A 717 -3.20 -21.85 -35.55
C ILE A 717 -2.56 -22.53 -34.32
N SER A 718 -3.36 -23.06 -33.40
CA SER A 718 -2.90 -23.80 -32.24
C SER A 718 -4.06 -24.50 -31.53
N THR A 719 -3.81 -25.72 -31.04
CA THR A 719 -4.73 -26.45 -30.18
C THR A 719 -4.51 -26.16 -28.68
N ASN A 720 -3.52 -25.34 -28.33
CA ASN A 720 -3.16 -25.00 -26.93
C ASN A 720 -3.86 -23.74 -26.40
N ILE A 721 -4.73 -23.12 -27.22
CA ILE A 721 -5.43 -21.87 -26.90
C ILE A 721 -6.34 -22.09 -25.68
N SER A 722 -6.24 -21.21 -24.69
CA SER A 722 -7.13 -21.15 -23.52
C SER A 722 -8.15 -20.02 -23.61
N GLU A 723 -7.83 -18.94 -24.30
CA GLU A 723 -8.71 -17.79 -24.49
C GLU A 723 -8.67 -17.35 -25.95
N LEU A 724 -9.83 -17.37 -26.60
CA LEU A 724 -10.00 -17.04 -28.02
C LEU A 724 -11.08 -15.97 -28.19
N SER A 725 -10.68 -14.78 -28.60
CA SER A 725 -11.58 -13.66 -28.89
C SER A 725 -11.70 -13.45 -30.40
N LEU A 726 -12.93 -13.52 -30.90
CA LEU A 726 -13.36 -13.51 -32.30
C LEU A 726 -14.61 -12.62 -32.47
N ASN A 727 -14.90 -11.72 -31.53
CA ASN A 727 -16.06 -10.85 -31.58
C ASN A 727 -16.08 -10.04 -32.87
N LYS A 728 -17.24 -9.82 -33.48
CA LYS A 728 -17.42 -8.99 -34.68
C LYS A 728 -16.54 -9.42 -35.86
N THR A 729 -16.25 -10.71 -35.98
CA THR A 729 -15.54 -11.28 -37.15
C THR A 729 -16.52 -11.66 -38.26
N GLY A 730 -15.98 -11.90 -39.45
CA GLY A 730 -16.73 -12.39 -40.61
C GLY A 730 -16.92 -13.90 -40.64
N ILE A 731 -16.59 -14.62 -39.56
CA ILE A 731 -16.53 -16.08 -39.50
C ILE A 731 -17.92 -16.68 -39.76
N GLU A 732 -17.97 -17.63 -40.69
CA GLU A 732 -19.22 -18.23 -41.16
C GLU A 732 -19.61 -19.48 -40.35
N GLU A 733 -18.63 -20.23 -39.83
CA GLU A 733 -18.88 -21.44 -39.04
C GLU A 733 -17.84 -21.64 -37.92
N VAL A 734 -18.27 -22.18 -36.78
CA VAL A 734 -17.37 -22.81 -35.80
C VAL A 734 -17.27 -24.30 -36.14
N PRO A 735 -16.08 -24.78 -36.56
CA PRO A 735 -15.92 -26.11 -37.12
C PRO A 735 -15.82 -27.20 -36.05
N TRP A 736 -16.20 -28.43 -36.41
CA TRP A 736 -16.20 -29.60 -35.52
C TRP A 736 -14.83 -29.91 -34.88
N TRP A 737 -13.73 -29.60 -35.57
CA TRP A 737 -12.38 -29.86 -35.08
C TRP A 737 -11.93 -28.93 -33.95
N ILE A 738 -12.75 -27.94 -33.56
CA ILE A 738 -12.52 -27.14 -32.35
C ILE A 738 -12.41 -28.02 -31.10
N GLU A 739 -12.99 -29.24 -31.13
CA GLU A 739 -12.83 -30.24 -30.09
C GLU A 739 -11.35 -30.59 -29.78
N ASN A 740 -10.43 -30.34 -30.71
CA ASN A 740 -9.00 -30.50 -30.50
C ASN A 740 -8.40 -29.43 -29.58
N PHE A 741 -9.11 -28.33 -29.33
CA PHE A 741 -8.68 -27.21 -28.49
C PHE A 741 -8.93 -27.56 -27.02
N SER A 742 -8.29 -28.64 -26.57
CA SER A 742 -8.54 -29.26 -25.26
C SER A 742 -8.40 -28.30 -24.08
N ARG A 743 -7.61 -27.22 -24.22
CA ARG A 743 -7.35 -26.20 -23.19
C ARG A 743 -8.27 -24.99 -23.23
N LEU A 744 -9.16 -24.90 -24.23
CA LEU A 744 -10.02 -23.74 -24.43
C LEU A 744 -10.93 -23.56 -23.23
N GLY A 745 -10.76 -22.43 -22.53
CA GLY A 745 -11.56 -22.02 -21.40
C GLY A 745 -12.62 -20.99 -21.76
N ARG A 746 -12.26 -20.05 -22.64
CA ARG A 746 -13.09 -18.92 -23.04
C ARG A 746 -13.12 -18.74 -24.55
N LEU A 747 -14.32 -18.61 -25.11
CA LEU A 747 -14.56 -18.33 -26.51
C LEU A 747 -15.50 -17.11 -26.65
N TYR A 748 -15.02 -16.02 -27.24
CA TYR A 748 -15.82 -14.81 -27.46
C TYR A 748 -16.11 -14.62 -28.95
N MET A 749 -17.37 -14.64 -29.36
CA MET A 749 -17.84 -14.50 -30.74
C MET A 749 -19.06 -13.57 -30.84
N SER A 750 -19.19 -12.60 -29.92
CA SER A 750 -20.28 -11.63 -29.95
C SER A 750 -20.23 -10.72 -31.19
N GLY A 751 -21.38 -10.50 -31.84
CA GLY A 751 -21.52 -9.63 -33.00
C GLY A 751 -21.04 -10.23 -34.32
N CYS A 752 -20.83 -11.55 -34.40
CA CYS A 752 -20.46 -12.24 -35.65
C CYS A 752 -21.69 -12.41 -36.56
N LYS A 753 -21.95 -11.39 -37.39
CA LYS A 753 -23.17 -11.29 -38.21
C LYS A 753 -23.32 -12.35 -39.31
N ASN A 754 -22.22 -13.00 -39.70
CA ASN A 754 -22.21 -14.03 -40.73
C ASN A 754 -22.15 -15.46 -40.16
N LEU A 755 -22.08 -15.60 -38.83
CA LEU A 755 -21.97 -16.91 -38.19
C LEU A 755 -23.28 -17.66 -38.37
N LEU A 756 -23.25 -18.74 -39.15
CA LEU A 756 -24.43 -19.57 -39.46
C LEU A 756 -24.59 -20.71 -38.47
N ASN A 757 -23.48 -21.41 -38.19
CA ASN A 757 -23.46 -22.69 -37.49
C ASN A 757 -22.37 -22.74 -36.42
N VAL A 758 -22.70 -23.27 -35.24
CA VAL A 758 -21.74 -23.51 -34.14
C VAL A 758 -21.66 -25.00 -33.81
N SER A 759 -20.49 -25.62 -33.96
CA SER A 759 -20.25 -27.01 -33.54
C SER A 759 -19.30 -27.09 -32.36
N LEU A 760 -19.81 -27.41 -31.16
CA LEU A 760 -19.01 -27.48 -29.93
C LEU A 760 -19.19 -28.83 -29.23
N ASN A 761 -18.17 -29.69 -29.29
CA ASN A 761 -18.21 -30.98 -28.60
C ASN A 761 -17.85 -30.83 -27.11
N MET A 762 -18.87 -30.68 -26.26
CA MET A 762 -18.68 -30.44 -24.83
C MET A 762 -18.01 -31.60 -24.09
N THR A 763 -18.06 -32.82 -24.62
CA THR A 763 -17.39 -33.98 -23.99
C THR A 763 -15.85 -33.93 -24.13
N LYS A 764 -15.36 -33.26 -25.17
CA LYS A 764 -13.93 -33.09 -25.47
C LYS A 764 -13.38 -31.75 -24.97
N LEU A 765 -14.20 -30.69 -24.95
CA LEU A 765 -13.86 -29.36 -24.46
C LEU A 765 -13.99 -29.23 -22.93
N LYS A 766 -13.26 -30.07 -22.18
CA LYS A 766 -13.40 -30.19 -20.71
C LYS A 766 -13.04 -28.92 -19.91
N HIS A 767 -12.26 -28.01 -20.48
CA HIS A 767 -11.83 -26.78 -19.81
C HIS A 767 -12.70 -25.57 -20.13
N LEU A 768 -13.64 -25.71 -21.09
CA LEU A 768 -14.52 -24.62 -21.50
C LEU A 768 -15.44 -24.29 -20.33
N HIS A 769 -15.46 -23.02 -19.95
CA HIS A 769 -16.34 -22.48 -18.91
C HIS A 769 -17.10 -21.25 -19.39
N GLU A 770 -16.74 -20.67 -20.52
CA GLU A 770 -17.41 -19.49 -21.08
C GLU A 770 -17.38 -19.53 -22.61
N ALA A 771 -18.56 -19.42 -23.25
CA ALA A 771 -18.68 -19.18 -24.68
C ALA A 771 -19.81 -18.19 -24.99
N GLU A 772 -19.44 -17.10 -25.66
CA GLU A 772 -20.27 -15.92 -25.87
C GLU A 772 -20.57 -15.73 -27.37
N PHE A 773 -21.83 -15.83 -27.77
CA PHE A 773 -22.30 -15.75 -29.15
C PHE A 773 -23.36 -14.66 -29.35
N SER A 774 -23.49 -13.69 -28.43
CA SER A 774 -24.50 -12.64 -28.56
C SER A 774 -24.41 -11.87 -29.87
N GLU A 775 -25.52 -11.28 -30.33
CA GLU A 775 -25.62 -10.47 -31.54
C GLU A 775 -25.22 -11.21 -32.84
N CYS A 776 -25.25 -12.55 -32.85
CA CYS A 776 -25.04 -13.39 -34.03
C CYS A 776 -26.35 -13.61 -34.78
N GLY A 777 -26.83 -12.58 -35.49
CA GLY A 777 -28.14 -12.60 -36.14
C GLY A 777 -28.33 -13.65 -37.25
N ALA A 778 -27.26 -14.19 -37.84
CA ALA A 778 -27.34 -15.25 -38.86
C ALA A 778 -27.29 -16.67 -38.27
N LEU A 779 -27.09 -16.81 -36.96
CA LEU A 779 -26.94 -18.10 -36.29
C LEU A 779 -28.27 -18.84 -36.34
N THR A 780 -28.28 -20.02 -36.97
CA THR A 780 -29.50 -20.84 -37.18
C THR A 780 -29.35 -22.22 -36.59
N GLU A 781 -28.19 -22.84 -36.72
CA GLU A 781 -27.94 -24.20 -36.23
C GLU A 781 -26.82 -24.23 -35.18
N SER A 782 -26.97 -25.15 -34.23
CA SER A 782 -25.89 -25.47 -33.31
C SER A 782 -25.88 -26.96 -33.00
N SER A 783 -24.68 -27.55 -33.01
CA SER A 783 -24.46 -28.98 -32.80
C SER A 783 -23.51 -29.18 -31.62
N TRP A 784 -24.00 -29.85 -30.57
CA TRP A 784 -23.28 -29.91 -29.29
C TRP A 784 -22.80 -31.31 -28.87
N ASN A 785 -23.15 -32.32 -29.66
CA ASN A 785 -22.82 -33.72 -29.40
C ASN A 785 -22.27 -34.41 -30.64
N ASP A 786 -21.36 -35.36 -30.42
CA ASP A 786 -21.14 -36.42 -31.40
C ASP A 786 -22.36 -37.35 -31.36
N THR A 787 -22.92 -37.67 -32.52
CA THR A 787 -24.01 -38.64 -32.65
C THR A 787 -23.44 -40.04 -32.50
N SER A 788 -23.01 -40.40 -31.29
CA SER A 788 -22.68 -41.78 -30.93
C SER A 788 -23.18 -42.09 -29.52
N SER A 789 -24.34 -42.74 -29.50
CA SER A 789 -24.91 -43.66 -28.52
C SER A 789 -24.26 -43.76 -27.14
N GLU A 790 -25.11 -43.73 -26.12
CA GLU A 790 -25.11 -44.63 -24.96
C GLU A 790 -23.81 -45.40 -24.73
N VAL A 791 -23.04 -45.02 -23.70
CA VAL A 791 -22.47 -45.91 -22.68
C VAL A 791 -21.39 -45.15 -21.90
N ALA A 792 -21.50 -45.29 -20.57
CA ALA A 792 -20.50 -45.02 -19.54
C ALA A 792 -20.31 -43.56 -19.10
N MET A 793 -21.16 -43.13 -18.17
CA MET A 793 -20.61 -42.61 -16.91
C MET A 793 -19.86 -43.76 -16.23
N SER A 794 -18.63 -44.02 -16.66
CA SER A 794 -17.72 -44.94 -15.96
C SER A 794 -17.25 -44.25 -14.68
N THR A 795 -17.41 -44.98 -13.60
CA THR A 795 -17.16 -44.65 -12.19
C THR A 795 -15.70 -44.43 -11.79
N ASP A 796 -14.78 -44.22 -12.73
CA ASP A 796 -13.35 -44.09 -12.45
C ASP A 796 -12.81 -42.76 -12.98
N ASP A 797 -12.94 -41.70 -12.18
CA ASP A 797 -11.99 -40.56 -12.04
C ASP A 797 -12.56 -39.33 -11.30
N ILE A 798 -13.62 -39.49 -10.49
CA ILE A 798 -13.98 -38.48 -9.48
C ILE A 798 -13.16 -38.72 -8.21
N GLN A 799 -11.85 -38.49 -8.29
CA GLN A 799 -11.06 -38.13 -7.12
C GLN A 799 -10.62 -36.67 -7.26
N PRO A 800 -10.87 -35.81 -6.25
CA PRO A 800 -10.37 -34.44 -6.26
C PRO A 800 -8.85 -34.47 -6.17
N LYS A 801 -8.16 -34.23 -7.29
CA LYS A 801 -6.73 -33.89 -7.26
C LYS A 801 -6.59 -32.46 -6.77
N PHE A 802 -6.20 -32.30 -5.51
CA PHE A 802 -5.51 -31.11 -5.05
C PHE A 802 -4.27 -30.93 -5.93
N LEU A 803 -4.27 -29.92 -6.80
CA LEU A 803 -3.08 -29.47 -7.52
C LEU A 803 -2.50 -28.28 -6.78
N ASP A 804 -1.18 -28.34 -6.61
CA ASP A 804 -0.34 -27.40 -5.87
C ASP A 804 -0.48 -25.93 -6.32
N GLU A 805 -0.19 -25.04 -5.37
CA GLU A 805 -0.05 -23.60 -5.50
C GLU A 805 0.87 -23.22 -6.68
N ASP A 806 0.30 -22.80 -7.82
CA ASP A 806 0.84 -21.74 -8.70
C ASP A 806 0.00 -21.57 -9.97
N SER A 807 -1.17 -20.93 -9.86
CA SER A 807 -1.73 -19.99 -10.85
C SER A 807 -3.17 -19.60 -10.50
N CYS A 808 -3.42 -18.30 -10.40
CA CYS A 808 -4.72 -17.60 -10.41
C CYS A 808 -5.86 -18.18 -9.55
N SER A 809 -6.16 -17.43 -8.49
CA SER A 809 -7.27 -17.55 -7.54
C SER A 809 -8.64 -17.94 -8.14
N HIS A 810 -9.16 -19.10 -7.72
CA HIS A 810 -10.52 -19.28 -7.20
C HIS A 810 -10.50 -20.43 -6.17
N PRO A 811 -11.01 -20.23 -4.94
CA PRO A 811 -11.27 -21.34 -4.03
C PRO A 811 -12.60 -22.02 -4.42
N ASP A 812 -12.69 -23.31 -4.08
CA ASP A 812 -13.87 -24.18 -4.09
C ASP A 812 -14.00 -25.13 -5.30
N GLY A 813 -13.99 -26.44 -4.98
CA GLY A 813 -14.01 -27.57 -5.90
C GLY A 813 -15.35 -27.73 -6.61
N TYR A 814 -15.60 -26.92 -7.64
CA TYR A 814 -16.74 -27.05 -8.54
C TYR A 814 -16.36 -27.84 -9.81
N PHE A 815 -17.29 -28.70 -10.25
CA PHE A 815 -17.26 -29.35 -11.56
C PHE A 815 -17.06 -28.29 -12.67
N SER A 816 -16.27 -28.59 -13.73
CA SER A 816 -16.13 -27.68 -14.89
C SER A 816 -17.45 -27.60 -15.64
N MET A 817 -18.11 -26.44 -15.60
CA MET A 817 -19.41 -26.22 -16.24
C MET A 817 -19.34 -24.96 -17.12
N VAL A 818 -20.04 -24.96 -18.26
CA VAL A 818 -19.96 -23.92 -19.31
C VAL A 818 -21.08 -22.88 -19.17
N ASN A 819 -20.73 -21.59 -19.19
CA ASN A 819 -21.63 -20.46 -19.38
C ASN A 819 -21.77 -20.15 -20.88
N LEU A 820 -23.02 -20.15 -21.38
CA LEU A 820 -23.35 -19.89 -22.78
C LEU A 820 -24.22 -18.65 -22.92
N SER A 821 -23.90 -17.78 -23.87
CA SER A 821 -24.64 -16.55 -24.10
C SER A 821 -25.04 -16.39 -25.57
N PHE A 822 -26.33 -16.17 -25.83
CA PHE A 822 -26.92 -16.03 -27.17
C PHE A 822 -27.87 -14.83 -27.24
N ILE A 823 -27.54 -13.74 -26.56
CA ILE A 823 -28.39 -12.53 -26.52
C ILE A 823 -28.53 -11.99 -27.95
N ASP A 824 -29.71 -11.53 -28.35
CA ASP A 824 -29.97 -10.97 -29.70
C ASP A 824 -29.68 -11.94 -30.89
N CYS A 825 -29.71 -13.26 -30.70
CA CYS A 825 -29.61 -14.26 -31.78
C CYS A 825 -30.99 -14.63 -32.34
N PHE A 826 -31.62 -13.75 -33.12
CA PHE A 826 -33.04 -13.88 -33.50
C PHE A 826 -33.43 -15.10 -34.34
N ASN A 827 -32.47 -15.70 -35.06
CA ASN A 827 -32.71 -16.88 -35.91
C ASN A 827 -32.35 -18.20 -35.22
N PHE A 828 -31.87 -18.14 -33.97
CA PHE A 828 -31.46 -19.29 -33.21
C PHE A 828 -32.66 -19.96 -32.53
N ASP A 829 -32.77 -21.28 -32.67
CA ASP A 829 -33.76 -22.07 -31.93
C ASP A 829 -33.15 -22.61 -30.61
N PRO A 830 -33.45 -21.99 -29.45
CA PRO A 830 -32.95 -22.45 -28.17
C PRO A 830 -33.55 -23.79 -27.74
N GLU A 831 -34.73 -24.19 -28.25
CA GLU A 831 -35.35 -25.47 -27.89
C GLU A 831 -34.51 -26.65 -28.39
N ALA A 832 -33.91 -26.53 -29.58
CA ALA A 832 -33.02 -27.54 -30.15
C ALA A 832 -31.78 -27.78 -29.26
N LEU A 833 -31.16 -26.71 -28.74
CA LEU A 833 -30.01 -26.78 -27.81
C LEU A 833 -30.40 -27.46 -26.49
N ILE A 834 -31.52 -27.04 -25.91
CA ILE A 834 -32.03 -27.53 -24.62
C ILE A 834 -32.40 -29.02 -24.69
N ASN A 835 -32.91 -29.47 -25.84
CA ASN A 835 -33.27 -30.87 -26.09
C ASN A 835 -32.06 -31.77 -26.42
N GLN A 836 -30.98 -31.20 -26.99
CA GLN A 836 -29.75 -31.95 -27.29
C GLN A 836 -28.85 -32.16 -26.06
N GLN A 837 -28.95 -31.33 -25.02
CA GLN A 837 -28.05 -31.37 -23.87
C GLN A 837 -28.70 -31.83 -22.57
N SER A 838 -28.07 -32.84 -21.93
CA SER A 838 -28.46 -33.34 -20.60
C SER A 838 -28.03 -32.44 -19.44
N SER A 839 -27.09 -31.50 -19.63
CA SER A 839 -26.56 -30.61 -18.58
C SER A 839 -25.77 -29.40 -19.13
N PHE A 840 -26.07 -28.17 -18.68
CA PHE A 840 -25.26 -26.95 -18.87
C PHE A 840 -25.45 -25.97 -17.68
N MET A 841 -24.48 -25.12 -17.32
CA MET A 841 -24.62 -24.27 -16.11
C MET A 841 -25.64 -23.17 -16.31
N GLU A 842 -25.43 -22.33 -17.32
CA GLU A 842 -26.08 -21.03 -17.45
C GLU A 842 -26.21 -20.68 -18.93
N LEU A 843 -27.41 -20.22 -19.31
CA LEU A 843 -27.80 -19.80 -20.65
C LEU A 843 -28.59 -18.50 -20.55
N ILE A 844 -28.19 -17.48 -21.30
CA ILE A 844 -28.93 -16.22 -21.40
C ILE A 844 -29.37 -15.95 -22.84
N LEU A 845 -30.65 -15.65 -23.03
CA LEU A 845 -31.26 -15.32 -24.32
C LEU A 845 -32.37 -14.27 -24.18
N LEU A 846 -32.87 -13.72 -25.28
CA LEU A 846 -34.06 -12.86 -25.28
C LEU A 846 -35.34 -13.70 -25.10
N GLY A 847 -36.19 -13.31 -24.16
CA GLY A 847 -37.47 -13.99 -23.95
C GLY A 847 -38.40 -13.22 -23.03
N GLU A 848 -39.65 -13.06 -23.45
CA GLU A 848 -40.68 -12.31 -22.70
C GLU A 848 -41.52 -13.20 -21.77
N GLN A 849 -41.45 -14.53 -21.95
CA GLN A 849 -42.28 -15.49 -21.22
C GLN A 849 -41.48 -16.74 -20.86
N VAL A 850 -41.89 -17.41 -19.78
CA VAL A 850 -41.37 -18.71 -19.38
C VAL A 850 -41.74 -19.74 -20.44
N PRO A 851 -40.78 -20.50 -21.02
CA PRO A 851 -41.07 -21.41 -22.11
C PRO A 851 -42.06 -22.51 -21.76
N SER A 852 -42.79 -23.00 -22.77
CA SER A 852 -43.88 -23.96 -22.56
C SER A 852 -43.42 -25.37 -22.17
N TYR A 853 -42.17 -25.72 -22.46
CA TYR A 853 -41.56 -27.00 -22.11
C TYR A 853 -41.10 -27.09 -20.64
N PHE A 854 -41.09 -25.99 -19.88
CA PHE A 854 -40.89 -26.05 -18.43
C PHE A 854 -42.15 -26.59 -17.74
N THR A 855 -42.01 -27.73 -17.06
CA THR A 855 -43.12 -28.48 -16.44
C THR A 855 -43.86 -27.73 -15.34
N HIS A 856 -43.15 -26.89 -14.58
CA HIS A 856 -43.70 -26.03 -13.55
C HIS A 856 -43.38 -24.60 -13.94
N ARG A 857 -44.38 -23.73 -14.03
CA ARG A 857 -44.22 -22.36 -14.51
C ARG A 857 -45.19 -21.41 -13.81
N THR A 858 -44.74 -20.18 -13.59
CA THR A 858 -45.54 -19.12 -12.98
C THR A 858 -45.13 -17.77 -13.56
N THR A 859 -46.05 -16.80 -13.55
CA THR A 859 -45.77 -15.38 -13.83
C THR A 859 -45.40 -14.62 -12.55
N GLY A 860 -45.32 -15.30 -11.41
CA GLY A 860 -44.86 -14.75 -10.14
C GLY A 860 -43.40 -15.10 -9.83
N THR A 861 -42.97 -14.84 -8.59
CA THR A 861 -41.60 -15.08 -8.11
C THR A 861 -41.43 -16.41 -7.37
N SER A 862 -42.49 -17.20 -7.21
CA SER A 862 -42.41 -18.46 -6.46
C SER A 862 -43.26 -19.57 -7.07
N LEU A 863 -42.74 -20.79 -6.96
CA LEU A 863 -43.40 -22.04 -7.31
C LEU A 863 -43.56 -22.86 -6.04
N THR A 864 -44.79 -23.27 -5.72
CA THR A 864 -45.11 -24.03 -4.51
C THR A 864 -45.68 -25.39 -4.84
N ASN A 865 -45.51 -26.34 -3.91
CA ASN A 865 -46.02 -27.71 -3.98
C ASN A 865 -45.52 -28.50 -5.20
N ILE A 866 -44.24 -28.34 -5.56
CA ILE A 866 -43.61 -29.08 -6.65
C ILE A 866 -43.33 -30.51 -6.18
N SER A 867 -43.96 -31.49 -6.82
CA SER A 867 -43.72 -32.90 -6.51
C SER A 867 -42.32 -33.32 -6.96
N LEU A 868 -41.49 -33.81 -6.04
CA LEU A 868 -40.14 -34.27 -6.37
C LEU A 868 -40.18 -35.61 -7.12
N PRO A 869 -39.35 -35.79 -8.18
CA PRO A 869 -39.24 -37.07 -8.87
C PRO A 869 -38.60 -38.15 -7.97
N GLN A 870 -38.79 -39.43 -8.30
CA GLN A 870 -38.16 -40.53 -7.55
C GLN A 870 -36.64 -40.55 -7.79
N ILE A 871 -35.87 -40.06 -6.81
CA ILE A 871 -34.40 -40.05 -6.83
C ILE A 871 -33.89 -41.46 -6.52
N SER A 872 -33.04 -42.02 -7.38
CA SER A 872 -32.47 -43.36 -7.16
C SER A 872 -31.29 -43.25 -6.19
N PRO A 873 -31.14 -44.14 -5.20
CA PRO A 873 -30.07 -44.09 -4.20
C PRO A 873 -28.66 -44.33 -4.77
N SER A 874 -28.55 -44.70 -6.05
CA SER A 874 -27.28 -44.83 -6.78
C SER A 874 -26.84 -43.57 -7.53
N GLN A 875 -27.64 -42.49 -7.51
CA GLN A 875 -27.27 -41.23 -8.16
C GLN A 875 -26.45 -40.35 -7.18
N PRO A 876 -25.27 -39.83 -7.59
CA PRO A 876 -24.42 -39.01 -6.71
C PRO A 876 -24.86 -37.55 -6.61
N VAL A 877 -25.72 -37.07 -7.51
CA VAL A 877 -26.18 -35.66 -7.59
C VAL A 877 -27.65 -35.63 -7.99
N PHE A 878 -28.44 -34.78 -7.33
CA PHE A 878 -29.80 -34.40 -7.74
C PHE A 878 -29.71 -33.09 -8.54
N SER A 879 -30.21 -33.09 -9.78
CA SER A 879 -30.19 -31.90 -10.64
C SER A 879 -31.52 -31.66 -11.35
N PHE A 880 -31.79 -30.38 -11.62
CA PHE A 880 -32.95 -29.93 -12.39
C PHE A 880 -32.68 -28.53 -12.94
N ARG A 881 -33.47 -28.14 -13.94
CA ARG A 881 -33.29 -26.89 -14.67
C ARG A 881 -34.25 -25.83 -14.16
N CYS A 882 -33.72 -24.64 -13.90
CA CYS A 882 -34.48 -23.45 -13.56
C CYS A 882 -34.47 -22.49 -14.74
N CYS A 883 -35.53 -21.68 -14.84
CA CYS A 883 -35.52 -20.50 -15.69
C CYS A 883 -36.20 -19.31 -15.02
N ALA A 884 -35.77 -18.12 -15.42
CA ALA A 884 -36.25 -16.84 -14.93
C ALA A 884 -36.37 -15.86 -16.10
N VAL A 885 -37.50 -15.15 -16.18
CA VAL A 885 -37.67 -14.04 -17.11
C VAL A 885 -37.42 -12.75 -16.34
N VAL A 886 -36.38 -12.02 -16.72
CA VAL A 886 -35.94 -10.78 -16.08
C VAL A 886 -36.13 -9.64 -17.07
N ASP A 887 -36.91 -8.62 -16.67
CA ASP A 887 -37.10 -7.40 -17.44
C ASP A 887 -36.23 -6.28 -16.86
N GLY A 888 -35.45 -5.62 -17.71
CA GLY A 888 -34.63 -4.48 -17.32
C GLY A 888 -34.96 -3.24 -18.13
N ALA A 889 -35.31 -2.15 -17.42
CA ALA A 889 -35.88 -0.95 -18.03
C ALA A 889 -34.86 0.16 -18.39
N THR A 890 -33.61 0.18 -17.87
CA THR A 890 -32.53 1.10 -18.32
C THR A 890 -31.09 0.61 -18.03
N GLY A 891 -30.16 0.71 -19.01
CA GLY A 891 -28.70 0.54 -18.87
C GLY A 891 -28.12 -0.89 -19.00
N PRO A 892 -26.77 -1.06 -18.95
CA PRO A 892 -26.12 -2.36 -18.78
C PRO A 892 -26.51 -2.99 -17.44
N LEU A 893 -26.96 -4.23 -17.45
CA LEU A 893 -27.53 -4.93 -16.30
C LEU A 893 -26.56 -6.03 -15.86
N SER A 894 -26.03 -5.93 -14.63
CA SER A 894 -25.42 -7.08 -13.95
C SER A 894 -26.30 -7.42 -12.76
N PHE A 895 -26.84 -8.63 -12.74
CA PHE A 895 -27.83 -9.06 -11.76
C PHE A 895 -27.56 -10.46 -11.25
N GLU A 896 -28.02 -10.72 -10.05
CA GLU A 896 -27.86 -12.01 -9.37
C GLU A 896 -29.24 -12.56 -9.04
N ILE A 897 -29.52 -13.79 -9.46
CA ILE A 897 -30.75 -14.51 -9.11
C ILE A 897 -30.43 -15.46 -7.96
N GLU A 898 -31.05 -15.21 -6.80
CA GLU A 898 -31.07 -16.11 -5.66
C GLU A 898 -32.31 -17.01 -5.74
N ASN A 899 -32.09 -18.31 -5.64
CA ASN A 899 -33.14 -19.30 -5.54
C ASN A 899 -33.17 -19.85 -4.12
N CYS A 900 -34.21 -19.56 -3.37
CA CYS A 900 -34.46 -20.14 -2.06
C CYS A 900 -35.29 -21.42 -2.21
N PHE A 901 -34.65 -22.58 -2.07
CA PHE A 901 -35.27 -23.90 -2.09
C PHE A 901 -35.72 -24.27 -0.68
N ARG A 902 -36.98 -24.67 -0.51
CA ARG A 902 -37.52 -25.23 0.74
C ARG A 902 -38.07 -26.62 0.48
N PHE A 903 -37.45 -27.62 1.11
CA PHE A 903 -37.86 -29.01 1.01
C PHE A 903 -38.81 -29.35 2.15
N ILE A 904 -40.01 -29.84 1.83
CA ILE A 904 -41.08 -30.07 2.80
C ILE A 904 -41.51 -31.54 2.76
N ASP A 905 -41.61 -32.17 3.93
CA ASP A 905 -42.05 -33.55 4.07
C ASP A 905 -43.57 -33.72 3.81
N ARG A 906 -44.06 -34.96 3.83
CA ARG A 906 -45.50 -35.27 3.64
C ARG A 906 -46.41 -34.70 4.73
N LEU A 907 -45.86 -34.32 5.89
CA LEU A 907 -46.59 -33.80 7.05
C LEU A 907 -46.56 -32.26 7.10
N GLY A 908 -45.88 -31.60 6.15
CA GLY A 908 -45.76 -30.15 6.07
C GLY A 908 -44.60 -29.56 6.89
N ASN A 909 -43.68 -30.38 7.37
CA ASN A 909 -42.50 -29.89 8.09
C ASN A 909 -41.39 -29.51 7.11
N LEU A 910 -40.78 -28.35 7.32
CA LEU A 910 -39.59 -27.91 6.59
C LEU A 910 -38.40 -28.79 7.00
N LEU A 911 -37.84 -29.50 6.03
CA LEU A 911 -36.69 -30.38 6.21
C LEU A 911 -35.38 -29.60 6.07
N GLU A 912 -35.25 -28.81 5.00
CA GLU A 912 -34.03 -28.07 4.67
C GLU A 912 -34.35 -26.83 3.82
N SER A 913 -33.54 -25.78 3.97
CA SER A 913 -33.56 -24.59 3.12
C SER A 913 -32.18 -24.39 2.50
N VAL A 914 -32.11 -24.27 1.18
CA VAL A 914 -30.86 -24.02 0.45
C VAL A 914 -31.04 -22.78 -0.40
N ASP A 915 -30.09 -21.84 -0.34
CA ASP A 915 -30.08 -20.65 -1.19
C ASP A 915 -28.98 -20.79 -2.24
N LEU A 916 -29.33 -20.64 -3.53
CA LEU A 916 -28.38 -20.69 -4.64
C LEU A 916 -28.40 -19.38 -5.41
N VAL A 917 -27.26 -18.69 -5.45
CA VAL A 917 -27.09 -17.43 -6.18
C VAL A 917 -26.38 -17.67 -7.51
N ARG A 918 -26.91 -17.07 -8.58
CA ARG A 918 -26.38 -17.13 -9.94
C ARG A 918 -26.24 -15.73 -10.52
N SER A 919 -25.09 -15.41 -11.12
CA SER A 919 -24.78 -14.06 -11.62
C SER A 919 -24.89 -13.99 -13.14
N PHE A 920 -25.52 -12.94 -13.65
CA PHE A 920 -25.73 -12.71 -15.07
C PHE A 920 -25.40 -11.27 -15.44
N SER A 921 -25.01 -11.03 -16.69
CA SER A 921 -24.77 -9.69 -17.21
C SER A 921 -25.22 -9.53 -18.66
N THR A 922 -25.74 -8.36 -19.01
CA THR A 922 -26.14 -7.96 -20.37
C THR A 922 -25.96 -6.46 -20.57
N GLU A 923 -25.59 -6.00 -21.76
CA GLU A 923 -25.32 -4.58 -22.03
C GLU A 923 -26.53 -3.81 -22.59
N LYS A 924 -27.64 -4.50 -22.90
CA LYS A 924 -28.80 -3.92 -23.59
C LYS A 924 -30.10 -3.99 -22.79
N LEU A 925 -31.11 -3.30 -23.29
CA LEU A 925 -32.44 -3.24 -22.71
C LEU A 925 -33.36 -4.30 -23.31
N GLY A 926 -34.09 -5.00 -22.45
CA GLY A 926 -35.04 -6.02 -22.89
C GLY A 926 -35.51 -6.95 -21.78
N CYS A 927 -36.41 -7.85 -22.16
CA CYS A 927 -36.78 -9.00 -21.37
C CYS A 927 -35.87 -10.18 -21.73
N TYR A 928 -35.14 -10.67 -20.74
CA TYR A 928 -34.20 -11.77 -20.88
C TYR A 928 -34.76 -13.03 -20.24
N LEU A 929 -34.64 -14.14 -20.96
CA LEU A 929 -34.85 -15.46 -20.40
C LEU A 929 -33.48 -16.02 -20.01
N VAL A 930 -33.36 -16.35 -18.73
CA VAL A 930 -32.17 -16.94 -18.16
C VAL A 930 -32.52 -18.37 -17.77
N ILE A 931 -31.71 -19.33 -18.21
CA ILE A 931 -31.88 -20.75 -17.95
C ILE A 931 -30.61 -21.26 -17.30
N TYR A 932 -30.71 -22.00 -16.20
CA TYR A 932 -29.54 -22.55 -15.52
C TYR A 932 -29.87 -23.82 -14.78
N ASP A 933 -28.89 -24.72 -14.68
CA ASP A 933 -29.04 -25.98 -13.96
C ASP A 933 -28.65 -25.80 -12.48
N CYS A 934 -29.48 -26.38 -11.61
CA CYS A 934 -29.24 -26.48 -10.17
C CYS A 934 -28.79 -27.89 -9.82
N TYR A 935 -27.78 -28.02 -8.96
CA TYR A 935 -27.18 -29.30 -8.57
C TYR A 935 -27.05 -29.40 -7.05
N PHE A 936 -27.44 -30.54 -6.49
CA PHE A 936 -27.33 -30.87 -5.08
C PHE A 936 -26.54 -32.18 -4.93
N PRO A 937 -25.33 -32.16 -4.35
CA PRO A 937 -24.55 -33.38 -4.13
C PRO A 937 -25.25 -34.28 -3.09
N LEU A 938 -25.45 -35.55 -3.42
CA LEU A 938 -26.12 -36.53 -2.57
C LEU A 938 -25.06 -37.30 -1.76
N ASN A 939 -24.53 -36.66 -0.72
CA ASN A 939 -23.50 -37.23 0.15
C ASN A 939 -24.12 -38.16 1.23
N GLU A 940 -23.31 -38.94 1.95
CA GLU A 940 -23.78 -39.85 3.02
C GLU A 940 -24.59 -39.14 4.13
N GLU A 941 -24.42 -37.81 4.30
CA GLU A 941 -25.19 -36.99 5.25
C GLU A 941 -26.60 -36.59 4.76
N ILE A 942 -26.83 -36.49 3.43
CA ILE A 942 -28.11 -36.06 2.81
C ILE A 942 -28.95 -37.27 2.37
N THR A 943 -28.33 -38.44 2.24
CA THR A 943 -29.01 -39.70 1.88
C THR A 943 -30.21 -40.05 2.81
N PRO A 944 -30.17 -39.81 4.14
CA PRO A 944 -31.32 -40.01 5.03
C PRO A 944 -32.50 -39.05 4.78
N LEU A 945 -32.22 -37.82 4.30
CA LEU A 945 -33.23 -36.83 3.92
C LEU A 945 -34.01 -37.26 2.68
N LEU A 946 -33.34 -37.91 1.70
CA LEU A 946 -33.97 -38.41 0.47
C LEU A 946 -34.99 -39.53 0.72
N ASP A 947 -34.74 -40.39 1.73
CA ASP A 947 -35.68 -41.44 2.13
C ASP A 947 -36.97 -40.85 2.75
N GLN A 948 -36.87 -39.71 3.45
CA GLN A 948 -38.01 -38.95 3.99
C GLN A 948 -38.72 -38.10 2.91
N LEU A 949 -37.99 -37.71 1.86
CA LEU A 949 -38.51 -36.98 0.70
C LEU A 949 -39.20 -37.88 -0.34
N LYS A 950 -39.25 -39.21 -0.15
CA LYS A 950 -40.09 -40.11 -0.97
C LYS A 950 -41.55 -39.62 -0.88
N CYS A 951 -41.98 -38.80 -1.84
CA CYS A 951 -43.25 -38.06 -1.92
C CYS A 951 -43.41 -36.81 -1.04
N GLY A 952 -42.33 -36.09 -0.72
CA GLY A 952 -42.39 -34.70 -0.27
C GLY A 952 -42.63 -33.72 -1.44
N HIS A 953 -42.74 -32.42 -1.11
CA HIS A 953 -42.83 -31.35 -2.11
C HIS A 953 -41.74 -30.30 -1.88
N MET A 954 -41.42 -29.56 -2.94
CA MET A 954 -40.43 -28.49 -2.93
C MET A 954 -41.11 -27.16 -3.27
N ASP A 955 -40.82 -26.14 -2.46
CA ASP A 955 -41.17 -24.76 -2.74
C ASP A 955 -39.90 -24.02 -3.15
N ILE A 956 -40.00 -23.16 -4.17
CA ILE A 956 -38.88 -22.34 -4.64
C ILE A 956 -39.32 -20.89 -4.76
N GLU A 957 -38.48 -20.00 -4.25
CA GLU A 957 -38.63 -18.56 -4.38
C GLU A 957 -37.43 -17.98 -5.13
N PHE A 958 -37.68 -17.25 -6.21
CA PHE A 958 -36.70 -16.56 -7.04
C PHE A 958 -36.62 -15.09 -6.61
N ARG A 959 -35.41 -14.62 -6.29
CA ARG A 959 -35.12 -13.26 -5.84
C ARG A 959 -33.99 -12.65 -6.65
N ILE A 960 -33.99 -11.33 -6.78
CA ILE A 960 -32.88 -10.59 -7.38
C ILE A 960 -32.09 -9.94 -6.23
N VAL A 961 -30.81 -10.28 -6.09
CA VAL A 961 -29.99 -9.94 -4.89
C VAL A 961 -29.41 -8.52 -4.95
N ARG A 962 -29.25 -7.94 -6.15
CA ARG A 962 -28.84 -6.55 -6.31
C ARG A 962 -30.07 -5.65 -6.45
N GLU A 963 -30.28 -4.77 -5.47
CA GLU A 963 -31.32 -3.73 -5.49
C GLU A 963 -30.97 -2.61 -6.50
N ASP A 964 -30.84 -2.93 -7.78
CA ASP A 964 -31.16 -1.93 -8.80
C ASP A 964 -32.68 -1.96 -8.96
N SER A 965 -33.35 -0.91 -8.48
CA SER A 965 -34.82 -0.75 -8.41
C SER A 965 -35.58 -0.84 -9.76
N GLN A 966 -34.90 -1.24 -10.84
CA GLN A 966 -35.35 -1.21 -12.23
C GLN A 966 -35.40 -2.59 -12.89
N LEU A 967 -35.00 -3.65 -12.18
CA LEU A 967 -35.10 -5.05 -12.63
C LEU A 967 -36.35 -5.71 -12.06
N GLN A 968 -37.15 -6.36 -12.91
CA GLN A 968 -38.36 -7.08 -12.48
C GLN A 968 -38.36 -8.51 -12.99
N LEU A 969 -38.56 -9.46 -12.08
CA LEU A 969 -38.81 -10.85 -12.45
C LEU A 969 -40.27 -10.97 -12.95
N LYS A 970 -40.46 -11.31 -14.22
CA LYS A 970 -41.77 -11.47 -14.87
C LYS A 970 -42.33 -12.89 -14.82
N GLY A 971 -41.48 -13.87 -14.51
CA GLY A 971 -41.89 -15.25 -14.38
C GLY A 971 -40.71 -16.17 -14.10
N CYS A 972 -41.02 -17.35 -13.60
CA CYS A 972 -40.03 -18.38 -13.34
C CYS A 972 -40.59 -19.77 -13.64
N GLY A 973 -39.69 -20.72 -13.87
CA GLY A 973 -40.06 -22.08 -14.26
C GLY A 973 -39.01 -23.11 -13.84
N ILE A 974 -39.46 -24.36 -13.67
CA ILE A 974 -38.62 -25.50 -13.32
C ILE A 974 -38.99 -26.70 -14.19
N GLN A 975 -37.95 -27.38 -14.68
CA GLN A 975 -38.04 -28.61 -15.45
C GLN A 975 -37.15 -29.68 -14.81
N PHE A 976 -37.75 -30.81 -14.47
CA PHE A 976 -36.97 -32.00 -14.09
C PHE A 976 -36.51 -32.73 -15.36
N PRO A 977 -35.37 -33.43 -15.31
CA PRO A 977 -34.92 -34.22 -16.45
C PRO A 977 -35.99 -35.24 -16.86
N ASP A 978 -36.37 -35.27 -18.13
CA ASP A 978 -37.29 -36.29 -18.65
C ASP A 978 -36.63 -37.66 -18.57
N ARG A 979 -37.09 -38.50 -17.64
CA ARG A 979 -36.83 -39.95 -17.73
C ARG A 979 -37.67 -40.48 -18.87
N GLN A 980 -37.08 -40.65 -20.05
CA GLN A 980 -37.62 -41.64 -20.99
C GLN A 980 -37.74 -42.97 -20.23
N ARG A 981 -38.92 -43.59 -20.39
CA ARG A 981 -39.30 -44.85 -19.78
C ARG A 981 -38.31 -45.98 -20.03
#